data_AF-A0A7Y8WTI3-F1
#
_entry.id   AF-A0A7Y8WTI3-F1
#
_cell.length_a   1.000
_cell.length_b   1.000
_cell.length_c   1.000
_cell.angle_alpha   90.00
_cell.angle_beta   90.00
_cell.angle_gamma   90.00
#
_symmetry.space_group_name_H-M   'P 1'
#
loop_
_entity.id
_entity.type
_entity.pdbx_description
1 polymer ?
#
loop_
_entity_poly.entity_id
_entity_poly.type
_entity_poly.pdbx_seq_one_letter_code
_entity_poly.pdbx_strand_id
1 'polypeptide(L)'
;MGGDPDVPAASAAVGEASSARRDGAEVPEPYGDRALLTSAMTRGYDAVPQRDRERLLRYLEAVVAARRAPVHTAVAFNAVYFGYDLGGEGYGGSPLRLDDFPVITFGECTPVLPVGAMVCVATGSDPLYAEIVYREGAHPEVGALGDVPAWVSGAPAGAEGPGRPGDAVAPRRRELLVLDFDAFGPGLSLSPAQLNRLRMRRRWINGDGHVVVDVRYPTRDAALCDDLTSYANHLLTTARAQLLSPFVPVSLAELVGGTGDAALRAGLLGLLDTVRGVLDSGDALRTWGHHAMTRSSLAACWRDTGPLGGDDLRSLVAAVEHAAVPVRRRYGLTAPVTVYTAVGPRLRGFPGAADVLGGVGYAAAVCRANLALADVVHSESDQGLFENGSRVVLDDAFEGGGVWRSHHPGDAESPGDPLAAAGRGWTSTMTAPPQPEPEPEPEPEPDPEPEVVVDPVDVPLADDAVLGPGELLRSDEDGIVWRSPLRLAHLIDGRLPLHPYVARELRSSHGRCPVIRLELDHRGGAMHADEAVQDVGAELADESGRLTGVCWPRDFFPGLMLELRWFRGGTVIRVATARLPEPVQVGGRVVGHCFDPRVLTREDAPGSDRHGDTAAGLGPRQLVLRTVRRCGLLTLDGHALLDRSALPLAAYGREPARSQAAALESAVLELLAERLLEPALGSRDAWGQPHFPVRGGEPTIALIGFRPTRPRVIRPWGGTEPDGGGLLGIRFVPGHLRRLVPGRSPSDVQRAAFREYCRRLGKADGWELPDGYTFVTEHTRGR
;
A
#
# COMPACT_ATOMS: atom_id res chain seq x y z
N MET A 1 -53.66 50.65 38.46
CA MET A 1 -54.17 49.65 37.50
C MET A 1 -53.03 48.65 37.34
N GLY A 2 -52.80 47.66 38.20
CA GLY A 2 -53.73 46.60 38.64
C GLY A 2 -54.03 45.70 37.44
N GLY A 3 -53.70 44.41 37.36
CA GLY A 3 -53.00 43.47 38.22
C GLY A 3 -52.76 42.18 37.40
N ASP A 4 -51.91 41.28 37.90
CA ASP A 4 -51.88 39.87 37.48
C ASP A 4 -53.13 39.15 38.04
N PRO A 5 -53.59 38.00 37.49
CA PRO A 5 -53.08 36.72 38.02
C PRO A 5 -53.06 35.47 37.09
N ASP A 6 -52.13 34.57 37.45
CA ASP A 6 -52.24 33.09 37.61
C ASP A 6 -52.30 32.10 36.40
N VAL A 7 -51.13 31.47 36.10
CA VAL A 7 -50.67 30.09 36.51
C VAL A 7 -51.64 28.89 36.21
N PRO A 8 -51.20 27.67 35.77
CA PRO A 8 -50.00 26.95 36.24
C PRO A 8 -49.10 26.18 35.25
N ALA A 9 -47.91 25.90 35.80
CA ALA A 9 -46.92 24.93 35.36
C ALA A 9 -47.30 23.47 35.67
N ALA A 10 -46.82 22.55 34.84
CA ALA A 10 -46.54 21.17 35.21
C ALA A 10 -45.23 20.72 34.54
N SER A 11 -44.26 20.33 35.37
CA SER A 11 -43.04 19.65 34.95
C SER A 11 -43.32 18.18 34.64
N ALA A 12 -42.55 17.59 33.72
CA ALA A 12 -41.80 16.34 33.93
C ALA A 12 -41.39 15.68 32.60
N ALA A 13 -40.27 14.97 32.68
CA ALA A 13 -39.79 13.90 31.81
C ALA A 13 -39.03 14.31 30.53
N VAL A 14 -37.73 14.49 30.74
CA VAL A 14 -36.64 14.01 29.88
C VAL A 14 -37.02 12.65 29.27
N GLY A 15 -37.02 12.59 27.94
CA GLY A 15 -37.18 11.35 27.17
C GLY A 15 -36.15 11.34 26.05
N GLU A 16 -35.04 10.66 26.28
CA GLU A 16 -34.17 10.12 25.24
C GLU A 16 -35.03 9.26 24.29
N ALA A 17 -35.19 9.70 23.05
CA ALA A 17 -35.86 8.93 22.02
C ALA A 17 -35.04 8.94 20.72
N SER A 18 -34.19 7.91 20.63
CA SER A 18 -33.95 7.12 19.42
C SER A 18 -33.42 7.85 18.17
N SER A 19 -32.10 7.83 18.04
CA SER A 19 -31.34 8.03 16.79
C SER A 19 -31.43 6.83 15.82
N ALA A 20 -32.41 5.94 15.99
CA ALA A 20 -32.60 4.77 15.13
C ALA A 20 -33.79 4.98 14.18
N ARG A 21 -33.54 5.62 13.01
CA ARG A 21 -34.25 5.43 11.71
C ARG A 21 -33.92 6.57 10.72
N ARG A 22 -32.77 6.50 10.04
CA ARG A 22 -32.50 7.19 8.76
C ARG A 22 -31.58 6.41 7.81
N ASP A 23 -31.45 5.09 7.96
CA ASP A 23 -30.41 4.31 7.25
C ASP A 23 -30.84 3.76 5.86
N GLY A 24 -31.87 4.35 5.22
CA GLY A 24 -32.61 3.70 4.12
C GLY A 24 -32.40 4.19 2.68
N ALA A 25 -31.93 5.41 2.44
CA ALA A 25 -31.99 5.99 1.07
C ALA A 25 -30.73 6.74 0.60
N GLU A 26 -29.78 7.02 1.49
CA GLU A 26 -28.60 7.82 1.14
C GLU A 26 -27.43 6.92 0.72
N VAL A 27 -26.77 7.27 -0.39
CA VAL A 27 -25.59 6.55 -0.86
C VAL A 27 -24.47 6.78 0.15
N PRO A 28 -23.83 5.73 0.68
CA PRO A 28 -22.82 5.90 1.70
C PRO A 28 -21.55 6.53 1.12
N GLU A 29 -21.02 7.55 1.77
CA GLU A 29 -19.83 8.28 1.32
C GLU A 29 -18.53 7.74 1.98
N PRO A 30 -17.37 7.82 1.28
CA PRO A 30 -16.08 7.41 1.82
C PRO A 30 -15.69 8.16 3.10
N TYR A 31 -15.84 9.48 3.10
CA TYR A 31 -15.61 10.38 4.26
C TYR A 31 -16.90 10.61 5.08
N GLY A 32 -17.88 9.71 4.98
CA GLY A 32 -19.13 9.81 5.73
C GLY A 32 -19.00 9.40 7.20
N ASP A 33 -20.13 9.34 7.92
CA ASP A 33 -20.18 8.99 9.34
C ASP A 33 -19.59 7.61 9.70
N ARG A 34 -19.49 6.72 8.71
CA ARG A 34 -18.86 5.41 8.86
C ARG A 34 -17.94 5.21 7.67
N ALA A 35 -16.69 4.85 7.92
CA ALA A 35 -15.80 4.42 6.86
C ALA A 35 -16.42 3.28 6.01
N LEU A 36 -16.26 3.35 4.69
CA LEU A 36 -16.66 2.27 3.78
C LEU A 36 -15.73 1.05 3.92
N LEU A 37 -14.44 1.28 4.06
CA LEU A 37 -13.44 0.23 4.23
C LEU A 37 -13.36 -0.26 5.67
N THR A 38 -13.20 -1.56 5.82
CA THR A 38 -13.08 -2.23 7.13
C THR A 38 -11.94 -3.23 7.11
N SER A 39 -11.39 -3.57 8.29
CA SER A 39 -10.32 -4.56 8.40
C SER A 39 -10.71 -5.96 7.90
N ALA A 40 -12.01 -6.28 7.78
CA ALA A 40 -12.43 -7.55 7.19
C ALA A 40 -12.12 -7.61 5.68
N MET A 41 -12.20 -6.46 5.00
CA MET A 41 -11.95 -6.35 3.56
C MET A 41 -10.49 -6.55 3.17
N THR A 42 -9.54 -6.40 4.11
CA THR A 42 -8.12 -6.69 3.83
C THR A 42 -7.83 -8.19 3.69
N ARG A 43 -8.82 -9.06 3.93
CA ARG A 43 -8.71 -10.52 3.80
C ARG A 43 -9.34 -11.07 2.51
N GLY A 44 -9.81 -10.20 1.62
CA GLY A 44 -10.47 -10.59 0.38
C GLY A 44 -12.00 -10.67 0.49
N TYR A 45 -12.66 -10.75 -0.67
CA TYR A 45 -14.11 -10.64 -0.82
C TYR A 45 -14.87 -11.59 0.11
N ASP A 46 -14.46 -12.86 0.15
CA ASP A 46 -15.14 -13.92 0.89
C ASP A 46 -15.14 -13.72 2.41
N ALA A 47 -14.16 -12.99 2.94
CA ALA A 47 -14.05 -12.71 4.37
C ALA A 47 -14.96 -11.56 4.83
N VAL A 48 -15.58 -10.81 3.90
CA VAL A 48 -16.35 -9.60 4.21
C VAL A 48 -17.79 -9.96 4.61
N PRO A 49 -18.34 -9.43 5.71
CA PRO A 49 -19.75 -9.60 6.05
C PRO A 49 -20.67 -9.03 4.97
N GLN A 50 -21.79 -9.72 4.68
CA GLN A 50 -22.75 -9.32 3.63
C GLN A 50 -23.19 -7.85 3.73
N ARG A 51 -23.54 -7.37 4.93
CA ARG A 51 -23.95 -5.97 5.15
C ARG A 51 -22.89 -4.95 4.71
N ASP A 52 -21.61 -5.27 4.90
CA ASP A 52 -20.52 -4.37 4.51
C ASP A 52 -20.28 -4.46 2.99
N ARG A 53 -20.47 -5.64 2.37
CA ARG A 53 -20.47 -5.80 0.91
C ARG A 53 -21.59 -5.00 0.25
N GLU A 54 -22.82 -5.11 0.73
CA GLU A 54 -23.99 -4.37 0.20
C GLU A 54 -23.82 -2.85 0.34
N ARG A 55 -23.17 -2.40 1.41
CA ARG A 55 -22.89 -0.98 1.61
C ARG A 55 -21.81 -0.48 0.64
N LEU A 56 -20.76 -1.27 0.41
CA LEU A 56 -19.73 -0.96 -0.58
C LEU A 56 -20.30 -1.02 -2.00
N LEU A 57 -21.14 -2.00 -2.31
CA LEU A 57 -21.78 -2.17 -3.61
C LEU A 57 -22.61 -0.95 -4.00
N ARG A 58 -23.48 -0.47 -3.09
CA ARG A 58 -24.30 0.72 -3.36
C ARG A 58 -23.47 1.96 -3.71
N TYR A 59 -22.33 2.14 -3.06
CA TYR A 59 -21.41 3.22 -3.40
C TYR A 59 -20.74 2.99 -4.75
N LEU A 60 -20.21 1.79 -5.00
CA LEU A 60 -19.53 1.48 -6.25
C LEU A 60 -20.45 1.52 -7.47
N GLU A 61 -21.71 1.08 -7.36
CA GLU A 61 -22.72 1.24 -8.40
C GLU A 61 -22.97 2.71 -8.73
N ALA A 62 -23.04 3.56 -7.71
CA ALA A 62 -23.18 5.01 -7.89
C ALA A 62 -21.94 5.63 -8.55
N VAL A 63 -20.73 5.18 -8.19
CA VAL A 63 -19.48 5.59 -8.86
C VAL A 63 -19.50 5.20 -10.34
N VAL A 64 -19.86 3.96 -10.65
CA VAL A 64 -19.93 3.47 -12.04
C VAL A 64 -20.97 4.24 -12.85
N ALA A 65 -22.09 4.64 -12.23
CA ALA A 65 -23.10 5.46 -12.88
C ALA A 65 -22.68 6.94 -13.07
N ALA A 66 -21.88 7.49 -12.16
CA ALA A 66 -21.43 8.88 -12.22
C ALA A 66 -20.24 9.09 -13.16
N ARG A 67 -19.35 8.09 -13.28
CA ARG A 67 -18.14 8.15 -14.11
C ARG A 67 -18.50 8.03 -15.60
N ARG A 68 -17.86 8.85 -16.43
CA ARG A 68 -18.02 8.81 -17.89
C ARG A 68 -17.26 7.65 -18.55
N ALA A 69 -16.20 7.18 -17.91
CA ALA A 69 -15.40 6.03 -18.33
C ALA A 69 -15.90 4.74 -17.68
N PRO A 70 -15.67 3.56 -18.27
CA PRO A 70 -15.72 2.29 -17.55
C PRO A 70 -14.85 2.37 -16.29
N VAL A 71 -15.34 1.83 -15.18
CA VAL A 71 -14.63 1.90 -13.91
C VAL A 71 -13.82 0.63 -13.74
N HIS A 72 -12.51 0.74 -13.91
CA HIS A 72 -11.58 -0.34 -13.57
C HIS A 72 -11.58 -0.61 -12.06
N THR A 73 -11.34 -1.87 -11.62
CA THR A 73 -11.22 -2.21 -10.19
C THR A 73 -10.26 -1.31 -9.42
N ALA A 74 -9.12 -0.93 -10.01
CA ALA A 74 -8.17 0.01 -9.41
C ALA A 74 -8.76 1.42 -9.22
N VAL A 75 -9.55 1.90 -10.19
CA VAL A 75 -10.25 3.19 -10.13
C VAL A 75 -11.38 3.13 -9.10
N ALA A 76 -12.11 2.02 -9.02
CA ALA A 76 -13.10 1.78 -7.97
C ALA A 76 -12.45 1.77 -6.57
N PHE A 77 -11.29 1.12 -6.43
CA PHE A 77 -10.51 1.16 -5.20
C PHE A 77 -10.13 2.58 -4.85
N ASN A 78 -9.63 3.37 -5.80
CA ASN A 78 -9.29 4.78 -5.57
C ASN A 78 -10.51 5.60 -5.15
N ALA A 79 -11.66 5.34 -5.76
CA ALA A 79 -12.89 6.04 -5.40
C ALA A 79 -13.26 5.82 -3.94
N VAL A 80 -13.03 4.62 -3.39
CA VAL A 80 -13.31 4.31 -1.99
C VAL A 80 -12.16 4.77 -1.08
N TYR A 81 -10.91 4.53 -1.49
CA TYR A 81 -9.72 4.71 -0.67
C TYR A 81 -9.21 6.15 -0.64
N PHE A 82 -9.32 6.89 -1.73
CA PHE A 82 -8.95 8.31 -1.78
C PHE A 82 -10.17 9.23 -1.72
N GLY A 83 -11.38 8.66 -1.65
CA GLY A 83 -12.63 9.35 -1.38
C GLY A 83 -13.12 10.23 -2.53
N TYR A 84 -13.57 9.60 -3.61
CA TYR A 84 -14.21 10.25 -4.74
C TYR A 84 -15.60 10.76 -4.36
N ASP A 85 -15.89 11.99 -4.76
CA ASP A 85 -17.16 12.67 -4.51
C ASP A 85 -18.14 12.46 -5.67
N LEU A 86 -19.36 12.01 -5.35
CA LEU A 86 -20.44 11.78 -6.33
C LEU A 86 -21.19 13.08 -6.71
N GLY A 87 -20.97 14.18 -6.01
CA GLY A 87 -21.61 15.48 -6.21
C GLY A 87 -21.03 16.31 -7.36
N GLY A 88 -20.05 15.77 -8.09
CA GLY A 88 -19.45 16.41 -9.26
C GLY A 88 -18.05 17.00 -9.03
N GLU A 89 -17.57 17.01 -7.78
CA GLU A 89 -16.21 17.45 -7.46
C GLU A 89 -15.16 16.34 -7.66
N GLY A 90 -15.56 15.08 -7.81
CA GLY A 90 -14.63 13.95 -7.93
C GLY A 90 -13.63 13.91 -6.78
N TYR A 91 -12.34 13.86 -7.07
CA TYR A 91 -11.29 13.98 -6.05
C TYR A 91 -10.95 15.42 -5.63
N GLY A 92 -11.58 16.45 -6.22
CA GLY A 92 -11.30 17.85 -5.89
C GLY A 92 -11.64 18.21 -4.44
N GLY A 93 -12.63 17.52 -3.87
CA GLY A 93 -12.94 17.62 -2.45
C GLY A 93 -12.07 16.74 -1.55
N SER A 94 -11.13 15.95 -2.08
CA SER A 94 -10.26 15.07 -1.30
C SER A 94 -8.97 15.80 -0.91
N PRO A 95 -8.45 15.64 0.33
CA PRO A 95 -7.20 16.24 0.80
C PRO A 95 -5.93 15.58 0.21
N LEU A 96 -5.99 15.08 -1.03
CA LEU A 96 -4.84 14.56 -1.76
C LEU A 96 -3.82 15.66 -2.04
N ARG A 97 -2.53 15.28 -2.00
CA ARG A 97 -1.43 16.17 -2.37
C ARG A 97 -1.08 15.94 -3.83
N LEU A 98 -1.43 16.89 -4.69
CA LEU A 98 -1.21 16.81 -6.13
C LEU A 98 0.28 16.76 -6.50
N ASP A 99 1.14 17.34 -5.67
CA ASP A 99 2.60 17.32 -5.85
C ASP A 99 3.21 15.93 -5.71
N ASP A 100 2.49 14.97 -5.10
CA ASP A 100 2.93 13.58 -4.95
C ASP A 100 2.65 12.75 -6.22
N PHE A 101 2.05 13.33 -7.25
CA PHE A 101 1.68 12.59 -8.47
C PHE A 101 2.86 12.47 -9.42
N PRO A 102 3.16 11.26 -9.94
CA PRO A 102 4.18 11.10 -10.97
C PRO A 102 3.88 11.96 -12.19
N VAL A 103 4.92 12.65 -12.66
CA VAL A 103 4.85 13.51 -13.85
C VAL A 103 5.12 12.69 -15.10
N ILE A 104 4.25 12.83 -16.11
CA ILE A 104 4.40 12.19 -17.42
C ILE A 104 4.60 13.22 -18.53
N THR A 105 5.55 12.93 -19.40
CA THR A 105 5.83 13.71 -20.61
C THR A 105 5.53 12.86 -21.84
N PHE A 106 4.84 13.44 -22.81
CA PHE A 106 4.48 12.76 -24.06
C PHE A 106 5.72 12.32 -24.86
N GLY A 107 5.75 11.05 -25.26
CA GLY A 107 6.84 10.48 -26.06
C GLY A 107 8.14 10.21 -25.31
N GLU A 108 8.19 10.48 -24.00
CA GLU A 108 9.34 10.09 -23.16
C GLU A 108 9.21 8.65 -22.66
N CYS A 109 10.36 8.09 -22.26
CA CYS A 109 10.39 6.79 -21.60
C CYS A 109 10.04 6.96 -20.11
N THR A 110 9.02 6.26 -19.64
CA THR A 110 8.55 6.33 -18.25
C THR A 110 8.60 4.95 -17.57
N PRO A 111 8.72 4.86 -16.23
CA PRO A 111 8.33 3.67 -15.50
C PRO A 111 6.88 3.28 -15.80
N VAL A 112 6.54 2.01 -15.58
CA VAL A 112 5.17 1.51 -15.79
C VAL A 112 4.14 2.25 -14.93
N LEU A 113 3.07 2.68 -15.57
CA LEU A 113 1.95 3.38 -14.95
C LEU A 113 0.67 2.56 -15.16
N PRO A 114 0.22 1.81 -14.13
CA PRO A 114 -0.98 0.99 -14.22
C PRO A 114 -2.27 1.82 -14.27
N VAL A 115 -3.37 1.19 -14.70
CA VAL A 115 -4.72 1.76 -14.56
C VAL A 115 -4.99 2.07 -13.08
N GLY A 116 -5.58 3.22 -12.79
CA GLY A 116 -5.75 3.78 -11.45
C GLY A 116 -4.59 4.65 -10.98
N ALA A 117 -3.46 4.73 -11.68
CA ALA A 117 -2.42 5.69 -11.33
C ALA A 117 -2.95 7.13 -11.50
N MET A 118 -2.80 7.95 -10.46
CA MET A 118 -3.04 9.40 -10.52
C MET A 118 -1.76 10.07 -10.99
N VAL A 119 -1.85 10.86 -12.06
CA VAL A 119 -0.69 11.38 -12.79
C VAL A 119 -0.82 12.88 -13.04
N CYS A 120 0.31 13.51 -13.30
CA CYS A 120 0.41 14.89 -13.77
C CYS A 120 1.02 14.92 -15.17
N VAL A 121 0.29 15.37 -16.19
CA VAL A 121 0.86 15.57 -17.53
C VAL A 121 1.59 16.90 -17.55
N ALA A 122 2.89 16.86 -17.82
CA ALA A 122 3.69 18.06 -18.02
C ALA A 122 3.24 18.77 -19.30
N THR A 123 2.61 19.94 -19.15
CA THR A 123 2.40 20.86 -20.27
C THR A 123 3.36 22.03 -20.17
N GLY A 124 3.61 22.73 -21.28
CA GLY A 124 4.43 23.96 -21.25
C GLY A 124 3.77 25.15 -20.53
N SER A 125 2.65 24.92 -19.83
CA SER A 125 1.84 25.89 -19.11
C SER A 125 1.40 25.24 -17.79
N ASP A 126 0.10 25.02 -17.60
CA ASP A 126 -0.45 24.43 -16.38
C ASP A 126 -0.36 22.88 -16.38
N PRO A 127 0.00 22.25 -15.26
CA PRO A 127 -0.02 20.80 -15.14
C PRO A 127 -1.44 20.25 -15.34
N LEU A 128 -1.57 19.11 -16.02
CA LEU A 128 -2.87 18.44 -16.15
C LEU A 128 -2.93 17.22 -15.25
N TYR A 129 -3.73 17.30 -14.21
CA TYR A 129 -3.96 16.18 -13.32
C TYR A 129 -5.01 15.24 -13.93
N ALA A 130 -4.71 13.95 -13.92
CA ALA A 130 -5.61 12.94 -14.45
C ALA A 130 -5.46 11.61 -13.71
N GLU A 131 -6.48 10.79 -13.84
CA GLU A 131 -6.42 9.38 -13.46
C GLU A 131 -6.34 8.53 -14.72
N ILE A 132 -5.43 7.54 -14.77
CA ILE A 132 -5.40 6.57 -15.86
C ILE A 132 -6.60 5.64 -15.71
N VAL A 133 -7.54 5.69 -16.65
CA VAL A 133 -8.77 4.87 -16.61
C VAL A 133 -8.72 3.66 -17.52
N TYR A 134 -7.78 3.64 -18.47
CA TYR A 134 -7.58 2.53 -19.40
C TYR A 134 -6.16 2.55 -19.96
N ARG A 135 -5.63 1.36 -20.26
CA ARG A 135 -4.33 1.19 -20.90
C ARG A 135 -4.36 0.01 -21.88
N GLU A 136 -3.57 0.10 -22.95
CA GLU A 136 -3.39 -0.99 -23.91
C GLU A 136 -2.00 -0.95 -24.55
N GLY A 137 -1.60 -2.07 -25.16
CA GLY A 137 -0.41 -2.14 -25.99
C GLY A 137 -0.62 -1.33 -27.28
N ALA A 138 0.42 -0.63 -27.71
CA ALA A 138 0.43 0.20 -28.91
C ALA A 138 1.62 -0.16 -29.83
N HIS A 139 1.78 -1.46 -30.10
CA HIS A 139 2.85 -1.98 -30.93
C HIS A 139 2.79 -1.37 -32.35
N PRO A 140 3.92 -0.90 -32.91
CA PRO A 140 3.92 -0.14 -34.16
C PRO A 140 3.51 -0.95 -35.40
N GLU A 141 3.58 -2.29 -35.33
CA GLU A 141 3.11 -3.17 -36.40
C GLU A 141 1.61 -3.48 -36.36
N VAL A 142 0.88 -2.99 -35.34
CA VAL A 142 -0.59 -3.09 -35.35
C VAL A 142 -1.11 -2.11 -36.41
N GLY A 143 -1.81 -2.65 -37.40
CA GLY A 143 -2.32 -1.88 -38.52
C GLY A 143 -3.46 -0.94 -38.12
N ALA A 144 -3.64 0.12 -38.90
CA ALA A 144 -4.60 1.18 -38.60
C ALA A 144 -6.07 0.72 -38.58
N LEU A 145 -6.37 -0.42 -39.20
CA LEU A 145 -7.71 -1.02 -39.25
C LEU A 145 -7.84 -2.27 -38.35
N GLY A 146 -6.85 -2.53 -37.50
CA GLY A 146 -6.85 -3.61 -36.52
C GLY A 146 -6.22 -4.91 -37.00
N ASP A 147 -5.59 -4.96 -38.16
CA ASP A 147 -4.79 -6.13 -38.56
C ASP A 147 -3.55 -6.27 -37.66
N VAL A 148 -3.34 -7.46 -37.10
CA VAL A 148 -2.21 -7.75 -36.19
C VAL A 148 -1.37 -8.89 -36.76
N PRO A 149 -0.04 -8.74 -36.89
CA PRO A 149 0.83 -9.87 -37.18
C PRO A 149 0.75 -10.92 -36.07
N ALA A 150 0.71 -12.21 -36.43
CA ALA A 150 0.57 -13.30 -35.46
C ALA A 150 1.56 -13.18 -34.29
N TRP A 151 2.82 -12.83 -34.57
CA TRP A 151 3.86 -12.71 -33.55
C TRP A 151 3.62 -11.59 -32.53
N VAL A 152 2.84 -10.57 -32.85
CA VAL A 152 2.56 -9.44 -31.94
C VAL A 152 1.50 -9.83 -30.90
N SER A 153 0.53 -10.66 -31.29
CA SER A 153 -0.55 -11.12 -30.42
C SER A 153 -0.02 -12.07 -29.34
N GLY A 154 -0.10 -11.65 -28.07
CA GLY A 154 0.42 -12.39 -26.92
C GLY A 154 1.94 -12.30 -26.74
N ALA A 155 2.61 -11.37 -27.43
CA ALA A 155 4.05 -11.18 -27.30
C ALA A 155 4.44 -10.66 -25.90
N PRO A 156 5.52 -11.17 -25.29
CA PRO A 156 6.04 -10.59 -24.06
C PRO A 156 6.58 -9.18 -24.31
N ALA A 157 6.60 -8.35 -23.26
CA ALA A 157 7.23 -7.03 -23.33
C ALA A 157 8.72 -7.19 -23.70
N GLY A 158 9.21 -6.34 -24.61
CA GLY A 158 10.58 -6.39 -25.12
C GLY A 158 10.80 -7.33 -26.31
N ALA A 159 9.77 -8.03 -26.80
CA ALA A 159 9.88 -8.83 -28.02
C ALA A 159 10.32 -7.96 -29.21
N GLU A 160 11.31 -8.46 -29.96
CA GLU A 160 11.94 -7.73 -31.09
C GLU A 160 11.48 -8.24 -32.46
N GLY A 161 10.76 -9.36 -32.48
CA GLY A 161 10.25 -9.98 -33.71
C GLY A 161 9.78 -11.42 -33.49
N PRO A 162 9.37 -12.11 -34.57
CA PRO A 162 8.87 -13.49 -34.50
C PRO A 162 9.84 -14.43 -33.77
N GLY A 163 9.37 -15.03 -32.67
CA GLY A 163 10.16 -15.96 -31.85
C GLY A 163 11.34 -15.34 -31.10
N ARG A 164 11.48 -14.01 -31.05
CA ARG A 164 12.62 -13.30 -30.43
C ARG A 164 12.16 -12.50 -29.21
N PRO A 165 12.23 -13.06 -27.98
CA PRO A 165 11.71 -12.41 -26.77
C PRO A 165 12.50 -11.18 -26.30
N GLY A 166 13.70 -10.94 -26.85
CA GLY A 166 14.57 -9.80 -26.49
C GLY A 166 15.34 -10.03 -25.18
N ASP A 167 16.63 -9.67 -25.13
CA ASP A 167 17.53 -9.98 -23.99
C ASP A 167 17.62 -8.87 -22.92
N ALA A 168 16.79 -7.85 -23.03
CA ALA A 168 16.81 -6.71 -22.10
C ALA A 168 16.41 -7.13 -20.68
N VAL A 169 17.27 -6.81 -19.70
CA VAL A 169 16.99 -6.95 -18.25
C VAL A 169 15.76 -6.12 -17.84
N ALA A 170 15.58 -4.96 -18.47
CA ALA A 170 14.45 -4.05 -18.29
C ALA A 170 13.67 -3.93 -19.61
N PRO A 171 12.70 -4.82 -19.89
CA PRO A 171 12.01 -4.84 -21.16
C PRO A 171 11.19 -3.57 -21.36
N ARG A 172 11.04 -3.19 -22.63
CA ARG A 172 10.28 -2.00 -23.04
C ARG A 172 9.06 -2.39 -23.84
N ARG A 173 7.98 -1.63 -23.67
CA ARG A 173 6.76 -1.77 -24.47
C ARG A 173 6.17 -0.40 -24.73
N ARG A 174 5.64 -0.20 -25.93
CA ARG A 174 4.88 1.01 -26.25
C ARG A 174 3.44 0.83 -25.79
N GLU A 175 2.93 1.78 -25.02
CA GLU A 175 1.58 1.71 -24.44
C GLU A 175 0.79 2.99 -24.74
N LEU A 176 -0.51 2.83 -24.92
CA LEU A 176 -1.50 3.91 -24.99
C LEU A 176 -2.21 4.02 -23.64
N LEU A 177 -2.22 5.23 -23.08
CA LEU A 177 -2.85 5.57 -21.81
C LEU A 177 -4.02 6.51 -22.05
N VAL A 178 -5.21 6.11 -21.59
CA VAL A 178 -6.42 6.94 -21.61
C VAL A 178 -6.57 7.60 -20.25
N LEU A 179 -6.62 8.93 -20.27
CA LEU A 179 -6.62 9.78 -19.08
C LEU A 179 -8.00 10.39 -18.86
N ASP A 180 -8.47 10.33 -17.61
CA ASP A 180 -9.65 11.08 -17.15
C ASP A 180 -9.22 12.39 -16.50
N PHE A 181 -9.26 13.48 -17.28
CA PHE A 181 -8.98 14.84 -16.84
C PHE A 181 -10.12 15.47 -16.01
N ASP A 182 -11.27 14.79 -15.91
CA ASP A 182 -12.42 15.24 -15.12
C ASP A 182 -12.41 14.62 -13.71
N ALA A 183 -11.45 13.72 -13.40
CA ALA A 183 -11.39 12.98 -12.14
C ALA A 183 -11.23 13.87 -10.89
N PHE A 184 -10.65 15.06 -11.03
CA PHE A 184 -10.36 15.99 -9.92
C PHE A 184 -11.32 17.18 -9.83
N GLY A 185 -12.43 17.11 -10.56
CA GLY A 185 -13.47 18.12 -10.52
C GLY A 185 -13.13 19.41 -11.30
N PRO A 186 -14.12 20.30 -11.43
CA PRO A 186 -14.06 21.45 -12.34
C PRO A 186 -12.98 22.49 -11.98
N GLY A 187 -12.49 22.49 -10.73
CA GLY A 187 -11.41 23.38 -10.30
C GLY A 187 -10.05 23.05 -10.91
N LEU A 188 -9.84 21.82 -11.37
CA LEU A 188 -8.58 21.33 -11.95
C LEU A 188 -8.75 20.81 -13.39
N SER A 189 -9.99 20.59 -13.83
CA SER A 189 -10.30 20.21 -15.21
C SER A 189 -10.14 21.37 -16.19
N LEU A 190 -9.69 21.05 -17.40
CA LEU A 190 -9.68 22.00 -18.50
C LEU A 190 -11.08 22.20 -19.09
N SER A 191 -11.34 23.41 -19.59
CA SER A 191 -12.51 23.60 -20.46
C SER A 191 -12.39 22.76 -21.74
N PRO A 192 -13.51 22.33 -22.36
CA PRO A 192 -13.49 21.58 -23.61
C PRO A 192 -12.70 22.28 -24.73
N ALA A 193 -12.73 23.61 -24.78
CA ALA A 193 -11.97 24.40 -25.75
C ALA A 193 -10.44 24.37 -25.48
N GLN A 194 -10.01 24.36 -24.23
CA GLN A 194 -8.59 24.17 -23.88
C GLN A 194 -8.13 22.76 -24.26
N LEU A 195 -8.89 21.73 -23.89
CA LEU A 195 -8.54 20.34 -24.22
C LEU A 195 -8.47 20.11 -25.74
N ASN A 196 -9.43 20.66 -26.50
CA ASN A 196 -9.41 20.56 -27.96
C ASN A 196 -8.16 21.24 -28.57
N ARG A 197 -7.74 22.39 -28.04
CA ARG A 197 -6.49 23.04 -28.48
C ARG A 197 -5.27 22.17 -28.24
N LEU A 198 -5.21 21.43 -27.13
CA LEU A 198 -4.11 20.49 -26.86
C LEU A 198 -4.13 19.31 -27.83
N ARG A 199 -5.31 18.71 -28.09
CA ARG A 199 -5.50 17.63 -29.08
C ARG A 199 -5.05 18.04 -30.48
N MET A 200 -5.38 19.27 -30.91
CA MET A 200 -4.97 19.80 -32.21
C MET A 200 -3.45 20.03 -32.32
N ARG A 201 -2.77 20.36 -31.22
CA ARG A 201 -1.32 20.58 -31.20
C ARG A 201 -0.51 19.29 -31.23
N ARG A 202 -1.07 18.16 -30.78
CA ARG A 202 -0.45 16.82 -30.77
C ARG A 202 0.95 16.77 -30.11
N ARG A 203 1.21 17.68 -29.17
CA ARG A 203 2.50 17.84 -28.51
C ARG A 203 2.58 17.12 -27.16
N TRP A 204 1.47 17.08 -26.43
CA TRP A 204 1.38 16.54 -25.07
C TRP A 204 0.39 15.38 -24.94
N ILE A 205 -0.56 15.30 -25.86
CA ILE A 205 -1.55 14.24 -26.02
C ILE A 205 -1.76 14.04 -27.52
N ASN A 206 -2.19 12.86 -27.94
CA ASN A 206 -2.50 12.57 -29.34
C ASN A 206 -3.81 13.26 -29.78
N GLY A 207 -4.21 13.07 -31.05
CA GLY A 207 -5.45 13.66 -31.58
C GLY A 207 -6.73 13.21 -30.88
N ASP A 208 -6.71 12.02 -30.28
CA ASP A 208 -7.83 11.45 -29.53
C ASP A 208 -7.83 11.93 -28.07
N GLY A 209 -6.75 12.55 -27.59
CA GLY A 209 -6.61 13.01 -26.20
C GLY A 209 -5.95 11.99 -25.27
N HIS A 210 -5.24 11.00 -25.81
CA HIS A 210 -4.50 9.97 -25.08
C HIS A 210 -3.01 10.24 -25.06
N VAL A 211 -2.29 9.59 -24.16
CA VAL A 211 -0.82 9.66 -24.08
C VAL A 211 -0.24 8.35 -24.58
N VAL A 212 0.68 8.41 -25.55
CA VAL A 212 1.43 7.24 -26.03
C VAL A 212 2.86 7.35 -25.53
N VAL A 213 3.33 6.34 -24.81
CA VAL A 213 4.64 6.34 -24.13
C VAL A 213 5.37 5.03 -24.33
N ASP A 214 6.70 5.10 -24.27
CA ASP A 214 7.53 3.91 -24.14
C ASP A 214 7.70 3.61 -22.65
N VAL A 215 7.15 2.48 -22.21
CA VAL A 215 7.20 2.04 -20.83
C VAL A 215 8.41 1.14 -20.61
N ARG A 216 9.14 1.36 -19.51
CA ARG A 216 10.20 0.47 -19.05
C ARG A 216 9.73 -0.31 -17.83
N TYR A 217 9.76 -1.63 -17.96
CA TYR A 217 9.49 -2.54 -16.85
C TYR A 217 10.79 -2.78 -16.05
N PRO A 218 10.73 -2.84 -14.71
CA PRO A 218 11.92 -3.04 -13.89
C PRO A 218 12.53 -4.43 -14.07
N THR A 219 11.71 -5.44 -14.36
CA THR A 219 12.13 -6.82 -14.64
C THR A 219 11.17 -7.46 -15.65
N ARG A 220 11.54 -8.62 -16.21
CA ARG A 220 10.64 -9.43 -17.04
C ARG A 220 9.41 -9.91 -16.26
N ASP A 221 9.59 -10.36 -15.02
CA ASP A 221 8.47 -10.80 -14.17
C ASP A 221 7.47 -9.67 -13.89
N ALA A 222 7.96 -8.43 -13.72
CA ALA A 222 7.10 -7.27 -13.56
C ALA A 222 6.27 -6.97 -14.82
N ALA A 223 6.77 -7.34 -16.01
CA ALA A 223 6.03 -7.22 -17.26
C ALA A 223 4.96 -8.30 -17.47
N LEU A 224 5.06 -9.41 -16.72
CA LEU A 224 4.09 -10.51 -16.74
C LEU A 224 3.06 -10.41 -15.61
N CYS A 225 3.22 -9.47 -14.68
CA CYS A 225 2.27 -9.26 -13.59
C CYS A 225 0.90 -8.83 -14.12
N ASP A 226 -0.18 -9.35 -13.50
CA ASP A 226 -1.53 -8.89 -13.78
C ASP A 226 -1.74 -7.42 -13.38
N ASP A 227 -2.81 -6.81 -13.91
CA ASP A 227 -3.09 -5.39 -13.72
C ASP A 227 -3.23 -4.99 -12.25
N LEU A 228 -3.86 -5.82 -11.40
CA LEU A 228 -4.10 -5.49 -10.00
C LEU A 228 -2.83 -5.65 -9.17
N THR A 229 -2.01 -6.67 -9.46
CA THR A 229 -0.69 -6.82 -8.85
C THR A 229 0.25 -5.68 -9.27
N SER A 230 0.22 -5.28 -10.54
CA SER A 230 0.96 -4.12 -11.05
C SER A 230 0.53 -2.83 -10.35
N TYR A 231 -0.78 -2.63 -10.18
CA TYR A 231 -1.32 -1.49 -9.43
C TYR A 231 -0.91 -1.48 -7.96
N ALA A 232 -0.98 -2.62 -7.28
CA ALA A 232 -0.54 -2.75 -5.89
C ALA A 232 0.96 -2.45 -5.75
N ASN A 233 1.80 -2.95 -6.66
CA ASN A 233 3.23 -2.67 -6.67
C ASN A 233 3.49 -1.16 -6.89
N HIS A 234 2.76 -0.52 -7.80
CA HIS A 234 2.85 0.93 -8.03
C HIS A 234 2.51 1.73 -6.76
N LEU A 235 1.41 1.41 -6.08
CA LEU A 235 1.02 2.07 -4.83
C LEU A 235 2.02 1.83 -3.70
N LEU A 236 2.67 0.68 -3.63
CA LEU A 236 3.66 0.36 -2.58
C LEU A 236 5.05 0.94 -2.84
N THR A 237 5.33 1.37 -4.07
CA THR A 237 6.64 1.89 -4.50
C THR A 237 6.55 3.35 -4.92
N THR A 238 5.98 3.63 -6.09
CA THR A 238 5.94 4.96 -6.72
C THR A 238 4.98 5.89 -5.99
N ALA A 239 3.76 5.42 -5.72
CA ALA A 239 2.71 6.22 -5.08
C ALA A 239 2.59 5.92 -3.56
N ARG A 240 3.68 5.47 -2.94
CA ARG A 240 3.69 5.07 -1.51
C ARG A 240 3.32 6.21 -0.57
N ALA A 241 3.72 7.43 -0.89
CA ALA A 241 3.36 8.61 -0.12
C ALA A 241 1.84 8.83 -0.09
N GLN A 242 1.18 8.66 -1.23
CA GLN A 242 -0.28 8.78 -1.37
C GLN A 242 -0.98 7.65 -0.60
N LEU A 243 -0.54 6.39 -0.80
CA LEU A 243 -1.09 5.22 -0.11
C LEU A 243 -1.02 5.35 1.42
N LEU A 244 0.09 5.87 1.94
CA LEU A 244 0.31 6.00 3.38
C LEU A 244 0.01 7.41 3.91
N SER A 245 -0.72 8.22 3.14
CA SER A 245 -1.15 9.54 3.59
C SER A 245 -2.14 9.39 4.75
N PRO A 246 -2.02 10.17 5.84
CA PRO A 246 -3.03 10.19 6.90
C PRO A 246 -4.32 10.91 6.48
N PHE A 247 -4.35 11.50 5.28
CA PHE A 247 -5.50 12.24 4.76
C PHE A 247 -6.53 11.38 4.00
N VAL A 248 -6.27 10.09 3.86
CA VAL A 248 -7.27 9.14 3.32
C VAL A 248 -8.40 8.91 4.33
N PRO A 249 -9.60 8.44 3.91
CA PRO A 249 -10.70 8.15 4.82
C PRO A 249 -10.29 7.19 5.94
N VAL A 250 -9.59 6.10 5.60
CA VAL A 250 -9.00 5.17 6.58
C VAL A 250 -7.62 4.71 6.11
N SER A 251 -6.61 4.84 6.97
CA SER A 251 -5.25 4.38 6.68
C SER A 251 -5.20 2.87 6.41
N LEU A 252 -4.41 2.46 5.41
CA LEU A 252 -4.18 1.05 5.14
C LEU A 252 -3.51 0.37 6.34
N ALA A 253 -2.57 1.06 7.00
CA ALA A 253 -1.87 0.54 8.16
C ALA A 253 -2.82 0.27 9.33
N GLU A 254 -3.86 1.10 9.49
CA GLU A 254 -4.92 0.89 10.48
C GLU A 254 -5.78 -0.33 10.11
N LEU A 255 -6.18 -0.44 8.84
CA LEU A 255 -7.01 -1.55 8.36
C LEU A 255 -6.33 -2.91 8.54
N VAL A 256 -5.03 -3.00 8.23
CA VAL A 256 -4.26 -4.25 8.39
C VAL A 256 -3.74 -4.45 9.82
N GLY A 257 -3.80 -3.41 10.66
CA GLY A 257 -3.23 -3.41 12.00
C GLY A 257 -1.70 -3.42 12.02
N GLY A 258 -1.04 -2.84 11.00
CA GLY A 258 0.39 -2.61 11.01
C GLY A 258 1.02 -1.93 9.79
N THR A 259 2.29 -1.53 9.90
CA THR A 259 3.03 -0.79 8.87
C THR A 259 4.04 -1.65 8.09
N GLY A 260 4.14 -2.95 8.38
CA GLY A 260 5.08 -3.85 7.70
C GLY A 260 4.69 -4.10 6.23
N ASP A 261 5.66 -4.02 5.32
CA ASP A 261 5.42 -4.08 3.87
C ASP A 261 4.68 -5.33 3.40
N ALA A 262 4.98 -6.50 3.97
CA ALA A 262 4.28 -7.74 3.64
C ALA A 262 2.80 -7.68 4.04
N ALA A 263 2.49 -7.10 5.21
CA ALA A 263 1.12 -6.95 5.68
C ALA A 263 0.36 -5.89 4.88
N LEU A 264 1.01 -4.76 4.55
CA LEU A 264 0.46 -3.72 3.67
C LEU A 264 0.15 -4.30 2.29
N ARG A 265 1.08 -5.08 1.71
CA ARG A 265 0.89 -5.72 0.40
C ARG A 265 -0.24 -6.72 0.42
N ALA A 266 -0.26 -7.64 1.39
CA ALA A 266 -1.34 -8.62 1.52
C ALA A 266 -2.70 -7.94 1.74
N GLY A 267 -2.74 -6.93 2.60
CA GLY A 267 -3.97 -6.19 2.88
C GLY A 267 -4.47 -5.38 1.68
N LEU A 268 -3.57 -4.73 0.93
CA LEU A 268 -3.92 -4.01 -0.29
C LEU A 268 -4.48 -4.95 -1.36
N LEU A 269 -3.84 -6.10 -1.57
CA LEU A 269 -4.34 -7.13 -2.50
C LEU A 269 -5.71 -7.66 -2.05
N GLY A 270 -5.92 -7.87 -0.74
CA GLY A 270 -7.22 -8.26 -0.21
C GLY A 270 -8.31 -7.19 -0.41
N LEU A 271 -7.96 -5.90 -0.30
CA LEU A 271 -8.88 -4.81 -0.61
C LEU A 271 -9.24 -4.75 -2.09
N LEU A 272 -8.25 -4.91 -2.98
CA LEU A 272 -8.48 -4.97 -4.44
C LEU A 272 -9.35 -6.17 -4.81
N ASP A 273 -9.10 -7.33 -4.20
CA ASP A 273 -9.94 -8.52 -4.36
C ASP A 273 -11.37 -8.29 -3.87
N THR A 274 -11.54 -7.64 -2.72
CA THR A 274 -12.87 -7.27 -2.21
C THR A 274 -13.60 -6.34 -3.19
N VAL A 275 -12.95 -5.29 -3.67
CA VAL A 275 -13.56 -4.34 -4.62
C VAL A 275 -13.95 -5.04 -5.90
N ARG A 276 -13.06 -5.89 -6.45
CA ARG A 276 -13.35 -6.72 -7.63
C ARG A 276 -14.58 -7.60 -7.40
N GLY A 277 -14.57 -8.40 -6.32
CA GLY A 277 -15.68 -9.31 -6.02
C GLY A 277 -17.01 -8.59 -5.81
N VAL A 278 -16.99 -7.38 -5.23
CA VAL A 278 -18.19 -6.55 -5.11
C VAL A 278 -18.70 -6.08 -6.48
N LEU A 279 -17.82 -5.55 -7.35
CA LEU A 279 -18.20 -5.14 -8.71
C LEU A 279 -18.78 -6.31 -9.52
N ASP A 280 -18.14 -7.48 -9.44
CA ASP A 280 -18.57 -8.68 -10.15
C ASP A 280 -19.90 -9.26 -9.62
N SER A 281 -20.22 -9.02 -8.35
CA SER A 281 -21.48 -9.45 -7.73
C SER A 281 -22.68 -8.54 -8.01
N GLY A 282 -22.46 -7.36 -8.58
CA GLY A 282 -23.50 -6.34 -8.76
C GLY A 282 -24.45 -6.65 -9.92
N ASP A 283 -25.73 -6.87 -9.63
CA ASP A 283 -26.75 -7.15 -10.65
C ASP A 283 -26.91 -6.00 -11.66
N ALA A 284 -26.74 -4.75 -11.21
CA ALA A 284 -26.82 -3.57 -12.08
C ALA A 284 -25.57 -3.38 -12.97
N LEU A 285 -24.50 -4.12 -12.68
CA LEU A 285 -23.20 -3.97 -13.31
C LEU A 285 -22.90 -5.14 -14.24
N ARG A 286 -21.93 -4.90 -15.13
CA ARG A 286 -21.32 -5.90 -15.98
C ARG A 286 -19.85 -5.55 -16.18
N THR A 287 -18.98 -6.56 -16.17
CA THR A 287 -17.54 -6.39 -16.27
C THR A 287 -16.96 -6.95 -17.57
N TRP A 288 -15.97 -6.25 -18.13
CA TRP A 288 -15.03 -6.77 -19.14
C TRP A 288 -13.62 -6.71 -18.57
N GLY A 289 -13.03 -7.88 -18.30
CA GLY A 289 -11.85 -7.97 -17.44
C GLY A 289 -12.14 -7.28 -16.11
N HIS A 290 -11.36 -6.25 -15.78
CA HIS A 290 -11.54 -5.48 -14.55
C HIS A 290 -12.38 -4.20 -14.72
N HIS A 291 -12.98 -3.95 -15.90
CA HIS A 291 -13.72 -2.73 -16.19
C HIS A 291 -15.23 -2.94 -16.01
N ALA A 292 -15.81 -2.29 -15.01
CA ALA A 292 -17.25 -2.31 -14.75
C ALA A 292 -18.00 -1.20 -15.50
N MET A 293 -19.17 -1.55 -16.03
CA MET A 293 -20.13 -0.64 -16.65
C MET A 293 -21.55 -0.98 -16.17
N THR A 294 -22.44 0.01 -16.16
CA THR A 294 -23.85 -0.24 -15.87
C THR A 294 -24.51 -1.02 -17.02
N ARG A 295 -25.38 -1.97 -16.70
CA ARG A 295 -26.20 -2.67 -17.72
C ARG A 295 -27.10 -1.71 -18.50
N SER A 296 -27.57 -0.64 -17.86
CA SER A 296 -28.39 0.40 -18.51
C SER A 296 -27.63 1.14 -19.61
N SER A 297 -26.35 1.50 -19.37
CA SER A 297 -25.52 2.14 -20.40
C SER A 297 -25.17 1.20 -21.56
N LEU A 298 -24.94 -0.08 -21.29
CA LEU A 298 -24.77 -1.09 -22.33
C LEU A 298 -26.04 -1.26 -23.18
N ALA A 299 -27.21 -1.37 -22.54
CA ALA A 299 -28.49 -1.46 -23.22
C ALA A 299 -28.87 -0.17 -23.99
N ALA A 300 -28.41 1.00 -23.53
CA ALA A 300 -28.56 2.25 -24.26
C ALA A 300 -27.68 2.25 -25.52
N CYS A 301 -26.41 1.87 -25.40
CA CYS A 301 -25.48 1.78 -26.52
C CYS A 301 -25.97 0.78 -27.59
N TRP A 302 -26.51 -0.37 -27.18
CA TRP A 302 -27.03 -1.38 -28.12
C TRP A 302 -28.25 -0.89 -28.94
N ARG A 303 -29.00 0.08 -28.40
CA ARG A 303 -30.14 0.72 -29.08
C ARG A 303 -29.75 1.97 -29.86
N ASP A 304 -28.52 2.44 -29.69
CA ASP A 304 -28.01 3.61 -30.40
C ASP A 304 -27.78 3.25 -31.88
N THR A 305 -28.17 4.16 -32.76
CA THR A 305 -28.00 4.06 -34.23
C THR A 305 -26.92 5.01 -34.74
N GLY A 306 -26.32 5.80 -33.84
CA GLY A 306 -25.15 6.63 -34.12
C GLY A 306 -23.84 5.83 -34.20
N PRO A 307 -22.71 6.53 -34.39
CA PRO A 307 -21.39 5.89 -34.49
C PRO A 307 -21.06 5.03 -33.27
N LEU A 308 -20.56 3.82 -33.52
CA LEU A 308 -20.26 2.80 -32.51
C LEU A 308 -21.48 2.36 -31.69
N GLY A 309 -22.69 2.58 -32.21
CA GLY A 309 -23.94 2.04 -31.69
C GLY A 309 -24.12 0.55 -32.03
N GLY A 310 -25.32 0.03 -31.79
CA GLY A 310 -25.60 -1.41 -31.90
C GLY A 310 -25.33 -1.99 -33.30
N ASP A 311 -25.61 -1.25 -34.36
CA ASP A 311 -25.38 -1.70 -35.75
C ASP A 311 -23.89 -1.84 -36.08
N ASP A 312 -23.08 -0.89 -35.63
CA ASP A 312 -21.62 -0.93 -35.80
C ASP A 312 -21.00 -2.08 -35.00
N LEU A 313 -21.47 -2.30 -33.77
CA LEU A 313 -21.00 -3.41 -32.94
C LEU A 313 -21.39 -4.77 -33.55
N ARG A 314 -22.61 -4.93 -34.07
CA ARG A 314 -23.00 -6.14 -34.83
C ARG A 314 -22.13 -6.33 -36.07
N SER A 315 -21.84 -5.26 -36.79
CA SER A 315 -20.97 -5.28 -37.97
C SER A 315 -19.53 -5.66 -37.63
N LEU A 316 -19.02 -5.21 -36.48
CA LEU A 316 -17.71 -5.63 -35.95
C LEU A 316 -17.70 -7.13 -35.68
N VAL A 317 -18.70 -7.65 -34.98
CA VAL A 317 -18.80 -9.08 -34.66
C VAL A 317 -18.82 -9.92 -35.92
N ALA A 318 -19.70 -9.60 -36.87
CA ALA A 318 -19.77 -10.30 -38.16
C ALA A 318 -18.45 -10.25 -38.94
N ALA A 319 -17.74 -9.12 -38.87
CA ALA A 319 -16.42 -8.99 -39.50
C ALA A 319 -15.37 -9.90 -38.86
N VAL A 320 -15.36 -10.05 -37.54
CA VAL A 320 -14.44 -10.95 -36.82
C VAL A 320 -14.82 -12.40 -37.08
N GLU A 321 -16.10 -12.75 -37.01
CA GLU A 321 -16.61 -14.10 -37.27
C GLU A 321 -16.22 -14.60 -38.66
N HIS A 322 -16.41 -13.76 -39.68
CA HIS A 322 -16.13 -14.09 -41.07
C HIS A 322 -14.69 -13.79 -41.52
N ALA A 323 -13.82 -13.29 -40.65
CA ALA A 323 -12.45 -12.90 -41.02
C ALA A 323 -11.64 -14.07 -41.61
N ALA A 324 -11.86 -15.29 -41.10
CA ALA A 324 -11.18 -16.49 -41.56
C ALA A 324 -11.83 -17.15 -42.80
N VAL A 325 -12.97 -16.64 -43.28
CA VAL A 325 -13.71 -17.22 -44.41
C VAL A 325 -12.88 -17.06 -45.69
N PRO A 326 -12.49 -18.15 -46.37
CA PRO A 326 -11.63 -18.05 -47.53
C PRO A 326 -12.33 -17.34 -48.70
N VAL A 327 -11.67 -16.36 -49.32
CA VAL A 327 -12.13 -15.77 -50.59
C VAL A 327 -12.05 -16.86 -51.66
N ARG A 328 -13.20 -17.28 -52.22
CA ARG A 328 -13.27 -18.29 -53.30
C ARG A 328 -12.38 -17.87 -54.48
N ARG A 329 -11.25 -18.55 -54.67
CA ARG A 329 -10.45 -18.42 -55.90
C ARG A 329 -11.15 -19.21 -57.01
N ARG A 330 -11.23 -18.64 -58.22
CA ARG A 330 -11.83 -19.30 -59.41
C ARG A 330 -11.12 -20.61 -59.78
N TYR A 331 -9.86 -20.78 -59.40
CA TYR A 331 -9.08 -22.02 -59.54
C TYR A 331 -8.06 -22.13 -58.39
N GLY A 332 -8.12 -23.19 -57.57
CA GLY A 332 -7.15 -23.51 -56.52
C GLY A 332 -7.76 -23.92 -55.17
N LEU A 333 -7.03 -24.73 -54.40
CA LEU A 333 -7.37 -25.08 -53.01
C LEU A 333 -7.36 -23.80 -52.14
N THR A 334 -8.43 -23.58 -51.39
CA THR A 334 -8.52 -22.52 -50.37
C THR A 334 -7.65 -22.92 -49.18
N ALA A 335 -6.52 -22.23 -49.01
CA ALA A 335 -5.70 -22.39 -47.81
C ALA A 335 -6.45 -21.78 -46.60
N PRO A 336 -6.50 -22.47 -45.46
CA PRO A 336 -7.06 -21.90 -44.23
C PRO A 336 -6.25 -20.66 -43.84
N VAL A 337 -6.96 -19.56 -43.55
CA VAL A 337 -6.37 -18.29 -43.12
C VAL A 337 -6.66 -18.11 -41.62
N THR A 338 -5.62 -17.79 -40.86
CA THR A 338 -5.78 -17.30 -39.48
C THR A 338 -5.67 -15.78 -39.51
N VAL A 339 -6.63 -15.09 -38.90
CA VAL A 339 -6.67 -13.63 -38.84
C VAL A 339 -6.67 -13.20 -37.37
N TYR A 340 -5.87 -12.19 -37.06
CA TYR A 340 -5.80 -11.56 -35.74
C TYR A 340 -6.30 -10.13 -35.86
N THR A 341 -7.33 -9.78 -35.08
CA THR A 341 -8.01 -8.48 -35.16
C THR A 341 -7.94 -7.75 -33.82
N ALA A 342 -7.20 -6.64 -33.76
CA ALA A 342 -7.18 -5.72 -32.62
C ALA A 342 -8.41 -4.81 -32.62
N VAL A 343 -9.17 -4.82 -31.52
CA VAL A 343 -10.45 -4.12 -31.39
C VAL A 343 -10.28 -2.60 -31.45
N GLY A 344 -9.36 -2.03 -30.69
CA GLY A 344 -9.18 -0.57 -30.57
C GLY A 344 -8.94 0.14 -31.91
N PRO A 345 -7.92 -0.23 -32.69
CA PRO A 345 -7.72 0.29 -34.03
C PRO A 345 -8.87 0.00 -34.99
N ARG A 346 -9.50 -1.19 -34.90
CA ARG A 346 -10.64 -1.55 -35.75
C ARG A 346 -11.82 -0.60 -35.59
N LEU A 347 -12.07 -0.08 -34.39
CA LEU A 347 -13.16 0.87 -34.13
C LEU A 347 -13.02 2.17 -34.92
N ARG A 348 -11.80 2.57 -35.31
CA ARG A 348 -11.56 3.78 -36.13
C ARG A 348 -12.07 3.63 -37.57
N GLY A 349 -12.32 2.40 -38.02
CA GLY A 349 -12.86 2.11 -39.34
C GLY A 349 -14.35 2.43 -39.52
N PHE A 350 -15.08 2.71 -38.42
CA PHE A 350 -16.50 3.02 -38.48
C PHE A 350 -16.75 4.50 -38.79
N PRO A 351 -17.71 4.83 -39.68
CA PRO A 351 -18.03 6.22 -40.01
C PRO A 351 -18.44 7.03 -38.77
N GLY A 352 -17.80 8.19 -38.57
CA GLY A 352 -18.11 9.08 -37.44
C GLY A 352 -17.53 8.65 -36.08
N ALA A 353 -16.80 7.52 -36.01
CA ALA A 353 -16.25 7.02 -34.75
C ALA A 353 -15.24 7.97 -34.08
N ALA A 354 -14.54 8.82 -34.85
CA ALA A 354 -13.51 9.72 -34.35
C ALA A 354 -13.98 10.65 -33.21
N ASP A 355 -15.25 11.08 -33.25
CA ASP A 355 -15.81 11.96 -32.22
C ASP A 355 -16.08 11.20 -30.90
N VAL A 356 -16.48 9.93 -31.01
CA VAL A 356 -16.81 9.05 -29.87
C VAL A 356 -15.55 8.46 -29.22
N LEU A 357 -14.49 8.26 -30.01
CA LEU A 357 -13.20 7.74 -29.56
C LEU A 357 -12.32 8.79 -28.86
N GLY A 358 -12.83 10.02 -28.69
CA GLY A 358 -12.13 11.07 -27.96
C GLY A 358 -12.11 10.85 -26.44
N GLY A 359 -10.96 11.07 -25.82
CA GLY A 359 -10.74 11.01 -24.38
C GLY A 359 -11.14 9.67 -23.79
N VAL A 360 -11.87 9.70 -22.67
CA VAL A 360 -12.37 8.50 -21.98
C VAL A 360 -13.40 7.69 -22.78
N GLY A 361 -13.99 8.27 -23.84
CA GLY A 361 -14.92 7.59 -24.73
C GLY A 361 -14.29 6.39 -25.44
N TYR A 362 -12.98 6.44 -25.71
CA TYR A 362 -12.22 5.32 -26.25
C TYR A 362 -12.32 4.06 -25.38
N ALA A 363 -12.07 4.19 -24.08
CA ALA A 363 -12.14 3.08 -23.13
C ALA A 363 -13.55 2.45 -23.12
N ALA A 364 -14.59 3.29 -23.12
CA ALA A 364 -15.97 2.82 -23.19
C ALA A 364 -16.25 2.04 -24.47
N ALA A 365 -15.81 2.54 -25.62
CA ALA A 365 -16.00 1.89 -26.91
C ALA A 365 -15.29 0.53 -26.98
N VAL A 366 -14.03 0.45 -26.53
CA VAL A 366 -13.25 -0.79 -26.52
C VAL A 366 -13.86 -1.84 -25.59
N CYS A 367 -14.24 -1.47 -24.36
CA CYS A 367 -14.87 -2.43 -23.45
C CYS A 367 -16.24 -2.92 -23.97
N ARG A 368 -17.05 -2.04 -24.58
CA ARG A 368 -18.34 -2.42 -25.17
C ARG A 368 -18.18 -3.34 -26.37
N ALA A 369 -17.21 -3.05 -27.23
CA ALA A 369 -16.92 -3.87 -28.40
C ALA A 369 -16.47 -5.29 -28.02
N ASN A 370 -15.58 -5.41 -27.04
CA ASN A 370 -15.18 -6.72 -26.54
C ASN A 370 -16.32 -7.46 -25.83
N LEU A 371 -17.20 -6.77 -25.09
CA LEU A 371 -18.41 -7.40 -24.52
C LEU A 371 -19.35 -7.91 -25.60
N ALA A 372 -19.56 -7.15 -26.68
CA ALA A 372 -20.40 -7.58 -27.79
C ALA A 372 -19.83 -8.83 -28.48
N LEU A 373 -18.50 -8.89 -28.68
CA LEU A 373 -17.82 -10.08 -29.18
C LEU A 373 -17.97 -11.27 -28.22
N ALA A 374 -17.73 -11.06 -26.93
CA ALA A 374 -17.86 -12.09 -25.92
C ALA A 374 -19.29 -12.62 -25.79
N ASP A 375 -20.30 -11.74 -25.89
CA ASP A 375 -21.71 -12.12 -25.90
C ASP A 375 -22.02 -13.06 -27.04
N VAL A 376 -21.66 -12.68 -28.27
CA VAL A 376 -21.97 -13.48 -29.46
C VAL A 376 -21.19 -14.80 -29.45
N VAL A 377 -19.92 -14.77 -29.07
CA VAL A 377 -19.13 -16.00 -28.88
C VAL A 377 -19.78 -16.91 -27.84
N HIS A 378 -20.32 -16.38 -26.75
CA HIS A 378 -20.97 -17.19 -25.74
C HIS A 378 -22.35 -17.70 -26.16
N SER A 379 -23.15 -16.91 -26.89
CA SER A 379 -24.56 -17.22 -27.19
C SER A 379 -24.79 -17.93 -28.53
N GLU A 380 -23.92 -17.70 -29.53
CA GLU A 380 -24.13 -18.15 -30.92
C GLU A 380 -23.08 -19.18 -31.38
N SER A 381 -22.19 -19.62 -30.49
CA SER A 381 -21.14 -20.58 -30.82
C SER A 381 -21.00 -21.67 -29.77
N ASP A 382 -20.45 -22.83 -30.16
CA ASP A 382 -20.05 -23.88 -29.22
C ASP A 382 -18.56 -23.74 -28.90
N GLN A 383 -18.23 -23.17 -27.72
CA GLN A 383 -16.85 -22.89 -27.30
C GLN A 383 -16.05 -22.09 -28.35
N GLY A 384 -16.66 -21.07 -28.93
CA GLY A 384 -16.05 -20.22 -29.97
C GLY A 384 -16.19 -20.75 -31.40
N LEU A 385 -16.72 -21.96 -31.62
CA LEU A 385 -16.93 -22.53 -32.96
C LEU A 385 -18.30 -22.15 -33.52
N PHE A 386 -18.30 -21.40 -34.62
CA PHE A 386 -19.51 -20.96 -35.32
C PHE A 386 -19.95 -21.95 -36.41
N GLU A 387 -21.22 -21.87 -36.83
CA GLU A 387 -21.78 -22.71 -37.89
C GLU A 387 -21.04 -22.61 -39.22
N ASN A 388 -20.40 -21.46 -39.47
CA ASN A 388 -19.60 -21.22 -40.67
C ASN A 388 -18.24 -21.98 -40.68
N GLY A 389 -17.92 -22.71 -39.61
CA GLY A 389 -16.70 -23.49 -39.44
C GLY A 389 -15.50 -22.70 -38.91
N SER A 390 -15.66 -21.40 -38.69
CA SER A 390 -14.67 -20.52 -38.06
C SER A 390 -14.73 -20.65 -36.55
N ARG A 391 -13.56 -20.74 -35.91
CA ARG A 391 -13.39 -20.62 -34.47
C ARG A 391 -12.86 -19.23 -34.15
N VAL A 392 -13.55 -18.53 -33.27
CA VAL A 392 -13.20 -17.19 -32.78
C VAL A 392 -12.87 -17.29 -31.30
N VAL A 393 -11.66 -16.86 -30.93
CA VAL A 393 -11.16 -16.87 -29.54
C VAL A 393 -10.38 -15.60 -29.23
N LEU A 394 -10.37 -15.18 -27.96
CA LEU A 394 -9.49 -14.12 -27.49
C LEU A 394 -8.04 -14.62 -27.44
N ASP A 395 -7.12 -13.94 -28.11
CA ASP A 395 -5.71 -14.34 -28.16
C ASP A 395 -4.84 -13.46 -27.27
N ASP A 396 -5.12 -12.17 -27.21
CA ASP A 396 -4.44 -11.19 -26.35
C ASP A 396 -5.49 -10.22 -25.78
N ALA A 397 -5.50 -10.00 -24.47
CA ALA A 397 -6.46 -9.08 -23.83
C ALA A 397 -5.96 -7.61 -23.79
N PHE A 398 -4.69 -7.38 -24.08
CA PHE A 398 -3.99 -6.12 -23.81
C PHE A 398 -3.58 -5.38 -25.08
N GLU A 399 -3.01 -6.07 -26.07
CA GLU A 399 -2.51 -5.40 -27.28
C GLU A 399 -3.66 -4.83 -28.14
N GLY A 400 -3.55 -3.56 -28.54
CA GLY A 400 -4.55 -2.89 -29.40
C GLY A 400 -5.99 -2.95 -28.89
N GLY A 401 -6.17 -3.03 -27.56
CA GLY A 401 -7.47 -3.07 -26.91
C GLY A 401 -8.16 -4.44 -26.90
N GLY A 402 -7.39 -5.50 -27.18
CA GLY A 402 -7.85 -6.88 -27.25
C GLY A 402 -7.76 -7.40 -28.68
N VAL A 403 -7.07 -8.52 -28.87
CA VAL A 403 -6.87 -9.21 -30.15
C VAL A 403 -7.69 -10.48 -30.19
N TRP A 404 -8.60 -10.55 -31.15
CA TRP A 404 -9.41 -11.75 -31.43
C TRP A 404 -8.82 -12.52 -32.61
N ARG A 405 -8.66 -13.83 -32.41
CA ARG A 405 -8.15 -14.77 -33.41
C ARG A 405 -9.33 -15.51 -34.04
N SER A 406 -9.45 -15.40 -35.35
CA SER A 406 -10.39 -16.17 -36.17
C SER A 406 -9.64 -17.13 -37.06
N HIS A 407 -9.99 -18.42 -37.03
CA HIS A 407 -9.35 -19.45 -37.85
C HIS A 407 -10.26 -20.66 -38.06
N HIS A 408 -9.91 -21.53 -39.01
CA HIS A 408 -10.54 -22.85 -39.11
C HIS A 408 -9.75 -23.85 -38.25
N PRO A 409 -10.36 -24.46 -37.21
CA PRO A 409 -9.65 -25.37 -36.32
C PRO A 409 -9.28 -26.67 -37.06
N GLY A 410 -8.15 -27.27 -36.69
CA GLY A 410 -7.76 -28.60 -37.15
C GLY A 410 -8.27 -29.70 -36.21
N ASP A 411 -8.28 -30.95 -36.68
CA ASP A 411 -8.79 -32.13 -35.95
C ASP A 411 -8.16 -32.37 -34.56
N ALA A 412 -7.00 -31.77 -34.28
CA ALA A 412 -6.24 -31.92 -33.03
C ALA A 412 -6.39 -30.75 -32.04
N GLU A 413 -7.19 -29.72 -32.35
CA GLU A 413 -7.31 -28.52 -31.50
C GLU A 413 -8.37 -28.69 -30.41
N SER A 414 -7.92 -28.99 -29.18
CA SER A 414 -8.79 -29.14 -28.01
C SER A 414 -9.63 -27.89 -27.73
N PRO A 415 -10.93 -28.05 -27.39
CA PRO A 415 -11.76 -26.95 -26.94
C PRO A 415 -11.25 -26.43 -25.58
N GLY A 416 -11.13 -25.11 -25.47
CA GLY A 416 -10.82 -24.39 -24.23
C GLY A 416 -11.74 -23.18 -24.11
N ASP A 417 -11.67 -22.45 -22.99
CA ASP A 417 -12.45 -21.23 -22.80
C ASP A 417 -12.10 -20.20 -23.90
N PRO A 418 -13.05 -19.83 -24.77
CA PRO A 418 -12.80 -18.91 -25.88
C PRO A 418 -12.53 -17.47 -25.42
N LEU A 419 -12.82 -17.13 -24.16
CA LEU A 419 -12.59 -15.80 -23.59
C LEU A 419 -11.28 -15.71 -22.80
N ALA A 420 -10.59 -16.82 -22.57
CA ALA A 420 -9.27 -16.83 -21.97
C ALA A 420 -8.19 -16.49 -23.02
N ALA A 421 -7.44 -15.41 -22.80
CA ALA A 421 -6.37 -14.99 -23.72
C ALA A 421 -5.32 -16.10 -23.88
N ALA A 422 -5.24 -16.68 -25.07
CA ALA A 422 -4.48 -17.91 -25.31
C ALA A 422 -3.02 -17.70 -25.76
N GLY A 423 -2.65 -16.49 -26.18
CA GLY A 423 -1.29 -16.15 -26.65
C GLY A 423 -0.78 -17.04 -27.79
N ARG A 424 -1.67 -17.59 -28.62
CA ARG A 424 -1.31 -18.57 -29.67
C ARG A 424 -0.60 -17.89 -30.83
N GLY A 425 -0.85 -16.61 -31.07
CA GLY A 425 -0.08 -15.79 -32.00
C GLY A 425 1.42 -15.90 -31.76
N TRP A 426 1.89 -15.39 -30.62
CA TRP A 426 3.29 -15.48 -30.20
C TRP A 426 3.79 -16.93 -30.15
N THR A 427 3.05 -17.82 -29.49
CA THR A 427 3.46 -19.23 -29.32
C THR A 427 3.71 -19.93 -30.65
N SER A 428 2.92 -19.63 -31.69
CA SER A 428 3.10 -20.21 -33.03
C SER A 428 4.43 -19.83 -33.71
N THR A 429 5.09 -18.79 -33.22
CA THR A 429 6.38 -18.31 -33.74
C THR A 429 7.59 -18.83 -32.97
N MET A 430 7.37 -19.54 -31.86
CA MET A 430 8.44 -20.14 -31.07
C MET A 430 8.79 -21.53 -31.63
N THR A 431 9.96 -21.65 -32.28
CA THR A 431 10.59 -22.95 -32.62
C THR A 431 11.93 -23.07 -31.86
N ALA A 432 12.26 -24.29 -31.41
CA ALA A 432 13.19 -24.71 -30.35
C ALA A 432 14.61 -24.04 -30.24
N PRO A 433 15.23 -24.01 -29.04
CA PRO A 433 16.43 -23.21 -28.72
C PRO A 433 17.80 -23.86 -29.10
N PRO A 434 18.89 -23.07 -29.25
CA PRO A 434 20.28 -23.56 -29.31
C PRO A 434 20.87 -23.90 -27.92
N GLN A 435 21.87 -24.78 -27.89
CA GLN A 435 22.55 -25.35 -26.69
C GLN A 435 23.56 -24.40 -26.00
N PRO A 436 23.89 -24.61 -24.70
CA PRO A 436 24.82 -23.76 -23.94
C PRO A 436 26.30 -24.24 -23.97
N GLU A 437 27.25 -23.29 -23.87
CA GLU A 437 28.69 -23.51 -23.67
C GLU A 437 29.11 -23.35 -22.17
N PRO A 438 30.24 -23.92 -21.70
CA PRO A 438 30.59 -23.98 -20.27
C PRO A 438 31.57 -22.89 -19.77
N GLU A 439 31.49 -22.58 -18.47
CA GLU A 439 32.34 -21.64 -17.70
C GLU A 439 33.65 -22.27 -17.16
N PRO A 440 34.69 -21.47 -16.81
CA PRO A 440 35.85 -21.93 -16.02
C PRO A 440 35.87 -21.43 -14.55
N GLU A 441 36.49 -22.21 -13.66
CA GLU A 441 36.67 -21.98 -12.21
C GLU A 441 37.85 -21.03 -11.85
N PRO A 442 37.88 -20.40 -10.65
CA PRO A 442 38.98 -19.55 -10.18
C PRO A 442 39.91 -20.22 -9.14
N GLU A 443 41.17 -19.76 -9.07
CA GLU A 443 42.18 -20.06 -8.02
C GLU A 443 42.56 -18.79 -7.19
N PRO A 444 43.14 -18.94 -5.97
CA PRO A 444 43.03 -17.96 -4.88
C PRO A 444 44.20 -16.97 -4.70
N GLU A 445 43.94 -15.92 -3.89
CA GLU A 445 44.80 -14.79 -3.51
C GLU A 445 45.94 -15.11 -2.51
N PRO A 446 46.88 -14.17 -2.31
CA PRO A 446 47.47 -13.92 -0.99
C PRO A 446 47.46 -12.44 -0.54
N ASP A 447 47.48 -12.25 0.78
CA ASP A 447 47.39 -11.00 1.58
C ASP A 447 48.58 -10.98 2.60
N PRO A 448 48.82 -9.97 3.47
CA PRO A 448 49.09 -8.52 3.32
C PRO A 448 50.37 -8.05 4.10
N GLU A 449 50.65 -6.74 4.19
CA GLU A 449 51.55 -6.12 5.21
C GLU A 449 50.80 -5.07 6.08
N PRO A 450 51.18 -4.86 7.37
CA PRO A 450 50.33 -4.15 8.34
C PRO A 450 50.65 -2.65 8.51
N GLU A 451 49.61 -1.83 8.58
CA GLU A 451 49.65 -0.49 9.18
C GLU A 451 48.82 -0.44 10.49
N VAL A 452 49.28 0.36 11.44
CA VAL A 452 48.83 0.40 12.84
C VAL A 452 47.35 0.82 12.97
N VAL A 453 46.57 -0.05 13.61
CA VAL A 453 45.12 0.05 13.84
C VAL A 453 44.84 0.86 15.11
N VAL A 454 43.85 1.76 15.04
CA VAL A 454 43.26 2.46 16.20
C VAL A 454 42.01 1.71 16.66
N ASP A 455 41.89 1.50 17.98
CA ASP A 455 40.73 0.83 18.58
C ASP A 455 39.43 1.69 18.47
N PRO A 456 38.28 1.07 18.17
CA PRO A 456 36.98 1.73 18.15
C PRO A 456 36.55 2.22 19.54
N VAL A 457 35.79 3.33 19.59
CA VAL A 457 35.37 3.97 20.84
C VAL A 457 33.96 3.54 21.22
N ASP A 458 33.75 3.22 22.49
CA ASP A 458 32.42 3.02 23.07
C ASP A 458 31.74 4.38 23.30
N VAL A 459 30.82 4.75 22.40
CA VAL A 459 29.91 5.87 22.65
C VAL A 459 28.93 5.44 23.75
N PRO A 460 28.91 6.11 24.93
CA PRO A 460 28.02 5.72 26.02
C PRO A 460 26.56 5.83 25.57
N LEU A 461 25.72 4.87 25.99
CA LEU A 461 24.27 4.99 25.88
C LEU A 461 23.84 6.25 26.63
N ALA A 462 23.36 7.26 25.93
CA ALA A 462 22.71 8.38 26.59
C ALA A 462 21.50 7.83 27.35
N ASP A 463 21.43 8.12 28.65
CA ASP A 463 20.27 7.82 29.52
C ASP A 463 19.14 8.82 29.18
N ASP A 464 18.84 8.95 27.89
CA ASP A 464 17.87 9.90 27.37
C ASP A 464 16.48 9.44 27.78
N ALA A 465 15.78 10.31 28.53
CA ALA A 465 14.39 10.15 28.94
C ALA A 465 13.39 9.96 27.76
N VAL A 466 13.88 10.01 26.52
CA VAL A 466 13.12 9.89 25.26
C VAL A 466 13.01 8.44 24.78
N LEU A 467 13.95 7.56 25.14
CA LEU A 467 13.95 6.17 24.66
C LEU A 467 13.11 5.26 25.58
N GLY A 468 11.91 4.92 25.12
CA GLY A 468 11.03 3.98 25.81
C GLY A 468 10.42 4.51 27.11
N PRO A 469 9.69 5.64 27.09
CA PRO A 469 8.99 6.13 28.27
C PRO A 469 7.98 5.09 28.74
N GLY A 470 7.77 5.01 30.06
CA GLY A 470 6.72 4.18 30.63
C GLY A 470 5.35 4.71 30.22
N GLU A 471 4.52 3.86 29.61
CA GLU A 471 3.18 4.22 29.15
C GLU A 471 2.15 3.87 30.24
N LEU A 472 1.50 4.87 30.82
CA LEU A 472 0.41 4.65 31.76
C LEU A 472 -0.84 4.17 31.01
N LEU A 473 -1.28 2.94 31.25
CA LEU A 473 -2.48 2.36 30.62
C LEU A 473 -3.75 2.65 31.42
N ARG A 474 -3.65 2.60 32.74
CA ARG A 474 -4.79 2.74 33.65
C ARG A 474 -4.36 3.27 35.00
N SER A 475 -5.16 4.16 35.57
CA SER A 475 -5.06 4.59 36.95
C SER A 475 -6.46 4.82 37.49
N ASP A 476 -6.97 3.87 38.27
CA ASP A 476 -8.29 3.90 38.90
C ASP A 476 -8.16 3.60 40.40
N GLU A 477 -9.29 3.46 41.09
CA GLU A 477 -9.32 3.13 42.53
C GLU A 477 -8.72 1.73 42.82
N ASP A 478 -8.82 0.82 41.86
CA ASP A 478 -8.36 -0.56 42.01
C ASP A 478 -6.83 -0.68 41.86
N GLY A 479 -6.20 0.13 41.00
CA GLY A 479 -4.76 0.06 40.81
C GLY A 479 -4.19 0.93 39.69
N ILE A 480 -2.87 0.80 39.52
CA ILE A 480 -2.10 1.44 38.47
C ILE A 480 -1.54 0.36 37.55
N VAL A 481 -1.80 0.50 36.25
CA VAL A 481 -1.28 -0.38 35.21
C VAL A 481 -0.48 0.46 34.22
N TRP A 482 0.77 0.06 33.97
CA TRP A 482 1.64 0.75 33.01
C TRP A 482 2.49 -0.24 32.24
N ARG A 483 3.06 0.21 31.13
CA ARG A 483 4.02 -0.55 30.34
C ARG A 483 5.37 0.11 30.40
N SER A 484 6.42 -0.70 30.34
CA SER A 484 7.78 -0.18 30.21
C SER A 484 8.59 -1.14 29.34
N PRO A 485 9.35 -0.64 28.35
CA PRO A 485 10.35 -1.47 27.71
C PRO A 485 11.50 -1.71 28.69
N LEU A 486 12.05 -2.92 28.63
CA LEU A 486 13.25 -3.29 29.36
C LEU A 486 14.47 -2.74 28.62
N ARG A 487 15.27 -1.88 29.24
CA ARG A 487 16.49 -1.32 28.64
C ARG A 487 17.68 -2.25 28.92
N LEU A 488 18.75 -2.14 28.14
CA LEU A 488 19.98 -2.88 28.38
C LEU A 488 20.59 -2.56 29.75
N ALA A 489 20.58 -1.28 30.15
CA ALA A 489 21.01 -0.86 31.49
C ALA A 489 20.18 -1.53 32.61
N HIS A 490 18.90 -1.83 32.35
CA HIS A 490 18.04 -2.52 33.33
C HIS A 490 18.49 -3.97 33.55
N LEU A 491 18.91 -4.62 32.47
CA LEU A 491 19.41 -5.98 32.48
C LEU A 491 20.77 -6.08 33.16
N ILE A 492 21.68 -5.16 32.85
CA ILE A 492 23.04 -5.13 33.40
C ILE A 492 23.03 -4.77 34.89
N ASP A 493 22.28 -3.74 35.27
CA ASP A 493 22.29 -3.22 36.65
C ASP A 493 21.28 -3.93 37.58
N GLY A 494 20.44 -4.83 37.04
CA GLY A 494 19.35 -5.45 37.80
C GLY A 494 18.36 -4.42 38.36
N ARG A 495 17.98 -3.42 37.55
CA ARG A 495 17.10 -2.31 37.95
C ARG A 495 15.83 -2.22 37.11
N LEU A 496 14.74 -1.73 37.69
CA LEU A 496 13.47 -1.48 37.00
C LEU A 496 12.90 -0.10 37.36
N PRO A 497 12.92 0.88 36.45
CA PRO A 497 12.28 2.17 36.69
C PRO A 497 10.79 2.02 36.97
N LEU A 498 10.29 2.78 37.96
CA LEU A 498 8.89 2.87 38.30
C LEU A 498 8.26 4.10 37.65
N HIS A 499 7.00 3.99 37.28
CA HIS A 499 6.23 5.14 36.82
C HIS A 499 6.12 6.19 37.95
N PRO A 500 6.26 7.51 37.70
CA PRO A 500 6.26 8.54 38.74
C PRO A 500 5.05 8.49 39.68
N TYR A 501 3.85 8.22 39.17
CA TYR A 501 2.64 8.00 40.00
C TYR A 501 2.81 6.87 41.02
N VAL A 502 3.36 5.73 40.58
CA VAL A 502 3.59 4.56 41.45
C VAL A 502 4.67 4.89 42.48
N ALA A 503 5.76 5.53 42.07
CA ALA A 503 6.84 5.91 42.97
C ALA A 503 6.37 6.87 44.07
N ARG A 504 5.58 7.90 43.71
CA ARG A 504 5.02 8.88 44.64
C ARG A 504 4.05 8.26 45.64
N GLU A 505 3.19 7.35 45.17
CA GLU A 505 2.20 6.70 46.04
C GLU A 505 2.81 5.62 46.94
N LEU A 506 3.71 4.78 46.41
CA LEU A 506 4.49 3.84 47.22
C LEU A 506 5.29 4.58 48.29
N ARG A 507 5.87 5.73 47.94
CA ARG A 507 6.60 6.55 48.91
C ARG A 507 5.70 7.09 50.00
N SER A 508 4.52 7.58 49.63
CA SER A 508 3.55 8.13 50.56
C SER A 508 2.99 7.07 51.52
N SER A 509 2.91 5.81 51.07
CA SER A 509 2.32 4.71 51.83
C SER A 509 3.33 3.86 52.61
N HIS A 510 4.56 3.69 52.09
CA HIS A 510 5.55 2.73 52.62
C HIS A 510 6.95 3.32 52.86
N GLY A 511 7.12 4.64 52.69
CA GLY A 511 8.40 5.33 52.94
C GLY A 511 9.36 5.30 51.74
N ARG A 512 10.61 5.75 51.95
CA ARG A 512 11.58 5.98 50.85
C ARG A 512 12.23 4.73 50.28
N CYS A 513 12.41 3.70 51.11
CA CYS A 513 13.11 2.48 50.73
C CYS A 513 12.35 1.19 51.13
N PRO A 514 11.11 0.97 50.64
CA PRO A 514 10.37 -0.24 50.97
C PRO A 514 10.92 -1.46 50.23
N VAL A 515 10.70 -2.64 50.81
CA VAL A 515 10.85 -3.92 50.09
C VAL A 515 9.55 -4.22 49.36
N ILE A 516 9.65 -4.48 48.06
CA ILE A 516 8.52 -4.75 47.17
C ILE A 516 8.64 -6.18 46.67
N ARG A 517 7.54 -6.93 46.72
CA ARG A 517 7.46 -8.26 46.12
C ARG A 517 7.16 -8.12 44.63
N LEU A 518 8.08 -8.58 43.80
CA LEU A 518 7.96 -8.59 42.34
C LEU A 518 7.55 -10.00 41.88
N GLU A 519 6.39 -10.10 41.23
CA GLU A 519 5.90 -11.35 40.65
C GLU A 519 6.00 -11.27 39.12
N LEU A 520 6.87 -12.08 38.52
CA LEU A 520 7.06 -12.16 37.07
C LEU A 520 6.20 -13.28 36.48
N ASP A 521 5.45 -12.99 35.41
CA ASP A 521 4.75 -13.97 34.57
C ASP A 521 5.32 -13.90 33.14
N HIS A 522 6.13 -14.91 32.80
CA HIS A 522 6.73 -15.06 31.48
C HIS A 522 6.16 -16.27 30.74
N ARG A 523 5.14 -16.02 29.91
CA ARG A 523 4.46 -17.07 29.15
C ARG A 523 5.38 -17.72 28.12
N GLY A 524 5.60 -19.03 28.26
CA GLY A 524 6.27 -19.86 27.27
C GLY A 524 7.78 -20.04 27.44
N GLY A 525 8.40 -19.45 28.48
CA GLY A 525 9.79 -19.70 28.86
C GLY A 525 9.90 -20.52 30.14
N ALA A 526 11.03 -21.20 30.33
CA ALA A 526 11.35 -21.86 31.59
C ALA A 526 11.89 -20.80 32.56
N MET A 527 11.24 -20.62 33.71
CA MET A 527 11.62 -19.64 34.73
C MET A 527 11.77 -20.35 36.07
N HIS A 528 12.85 -20.04 36.79
CA HIS A 528 13.05 -20.59 38.13
C HIS A 528 12.06 -19.96 39.12
N ALA A 529 11.65 -20.71 40.15
CA ALA A 529 10.70 -20.21 41.15
C ALA A 529 11.20 -18.92 41.85
N ASP A 530 12.52 -18.84 42.06
CA ASP A 530 13.19 -17.69 42.68
C ASP A 530 13.31 -16.48 41.75
N GLU A 531 13.16 -16.67 40.42
CA GLU A 531 13.06 -15.58 39.44
C GLU A 531 11.60 -15.11 39.30
N ALA A 532 10.65 -16.05 39.41
CA ALA A 532 9.21 -15.81 39.27
C ALA A 532 8.65 -14.94 40.40
N VAL A 533 9.16 -15.10 41.61
CA VAL A 533 8.75 -14.32 42.79
C VAL A 533 9.99 -13.92 43.56
N GLN A 534 10.24 -12.62 43.66
CA GLN A 534 11.45 -12.08 44.29
C GLN A 534 11.14 -10.82 45.10
N ASP A 535 11.83 -10.67 46.23
CA ASP A 535 11.76 -9.46 47.05
C ASP A 535 12.86 -8.50 46.61
N VAL A 536 12.48 -7.31 46.15
CA VAL A 536 13.38 -6.30 45.59
C VAL A 536 13.34 -5.02 46.41
N GLY A 537 14.45 -4.32 46.51
CA GLY A 537 14.50 -3.00 47.14
C GLY A 537 13.89 -1.95 46.21
N ALA A 538 13.12 -1.00 46.75
CA ALA A 538 12.70 0.19 46.00
C ALA A 538 13.46 1.42 46.48
N GLU A 539 13.95 2.24 45.57
CA GLU A 539 14.55 3.55 45.86
C GLU A 539 13.63 4.64 45.32
N LEU A 540 12.96 5.38 46.21
CA LEU A 540 11.88 6.32 45.85
C LEU A 540 12.26 7.78 46.15
N ALA A 541 12.55 8.56 45.11
CA ALA A 541 12.73 10.01 45.15
C ALA A 541 11.40 10.76 44.88
N ASP A 542 11.42 12.10 44.88
CA ASP A 542 10.20 12.91 44.74
C ASP A 542 9.57 12.77 43.34
N GLU A 543 10.41 12.70 42.30
CA GLU A 543 9.98 12.66 40.89
C GLU A 543 10.47 11.40 40.13
N SER A 544 11.17 10.49 40.82
CA SER A 544 11.69 9.25 40.22
C SER A 544 11.69 8.10 41.21
N GLY A 545 11.37 6.90 40.77
CA GLY A 545 11.53 5.69 41.58
C GLY A 545 12.06 4.54 40.75
N ARG A 546 12.75 3.60 41.38
CA ARG A 546 13.21 2.36 40.73
C ARG A 546 13.22 1.21 41.72
N LEU A 547 13.06 -0.01 41.21
CA LEU A 547 13.40 -1.22 41.92
C LEU A 547 14.86 -1.59 41.63
N THR A 548 15.55 -2.14 42.62
CA THR A 548 16.95 -2.55 42.57
C THR A 548 17.12 -3.98 43.07
N GLY A 549 18.08 -4.70 42.52
CA GLY A 549 18.32 -6.11 42.86
C GLY A 549 17.38 -7.07 42.14
N VAL A 550 16.84 -6.67 40.98
CA VAL A 550 15.97 -7.50 40.16
C VAL A 550 16.80 -8.56 39.44
N CYS A 551 16.50 -9.82 39.70
CA CYS A 551 17.02 -10.98 38.98
C CYS A 551 16.19 -11.22 37.71
N TRP A 552 16.73 -10.81 36.56
CA TRP A 552 16.04 -10.95 35.27
C TRP A 552 16.21 -12.36 34.66
N PRO A 553 15.12 -13.03 34.24
CA PRO A 553 15.19 -14.32 33.56
C PRO A 553 16.08 -14.28 32.31
N ARG A 554 16.67 -15.42 31.93
CA ARG A 554 17.60 -15.50 30.79
C ARG A 554 17.00 -15.07 29.46
N ASP A 555 15.71 -15.30 29.28
CA ASP A 555 14.99 -15.01 28.05
C ASP A 555 14.60 -13.52 27.91
N PHE A 556 14.93 -12.68 28.91
CA PHE A 556 14.66 -11.24 28.86
C PHE A 556 15.77 -10.51 28.09
N PHE A 557 15.36 -9.62 27.18
CA PHE A 557 16.26 -8.93 26.25
C PHE A 557 15.94 -7.42 26.16
N PRO A 558 16.89 -6.57 25.72
CA PRO A 558 16.64 -5.15 25.53
C PRO A 558 15.49 -4.91 24.55
N GLY A 559 14.53 -4.09 24.95
CA GLY A 559 13.31 -3.80 24.22
C GLY A 559 12.13 -4.67 24.61
N LEU A 560 12.30 -5.75 25.38
CA LEU A 560 11.16 -6.57 25.84
C LEU A 560 10.12 -5.70 26.56
N MET A 561 8.86 -5.79 26.13
CA MET A 561 7.79 -4.98 26.68
C MET A 561 7.21 -5.65 27.94
N LEU A 562 7.35 -4.97 29.07
CA LEU A 562 6.80 -5.38 30.35
C LEU A 562 5.45 -4.69 30.58
N GLU A 563 4.45 -5.45 31.01
CA GLU A 563 3.20 -4.91 31.54
C GLU A 563 3.23 -5.03 33.06
N LEU A 564 3.11 -3.90 33.77
CA LEU A 564 3.25 -3.82 35.20
C LEU A 564 1.93 -3.42 35.82
N ARG A 565 1.56 -4.10 36.91
CA ARG A 565 0.33 -3.87 37.65
C ARG A 565 0.64 -3.73 39.13
N TRP A 566 0.15 -2.67 39.73
CA TRP A 566 0.25 -2.41 41.16
C TRP A 566 -1.13 -2.05 41.72
N PHE A 567 -1.57 -2.76 42.76
CA PHE A 567 -2.81 -2.44 43.47
C PHE A 567 -2.51 -1.39 44.53
N ARG A 568 -3.33 -0.34 44.60
CA ARG A 568 -3.10 0.78 45.52
C ARG A 568 -3.04 0.28 46.97
N GLY A 569 -2.02 0.71 47.70
CA GLY A 569 -1.78 0.30 49.09
C GLY A 569 -1.14 -1.08 49.27
N GLY A 570 -0.87 -1.82 48.19
CA GLY A 570 -0.16 -3.09 48.25
C GLY A 570 1.37 -2.95 48.15
N THR A 571 2.10 -4.01 48.51
CA THR A 571 3.55 -4.13 48.34
C THR A 571 3.94 -5.08 47.20
N VAL A 572 2.98 -5.49 46.37
CA VAL A 572 3.17 -6.45 45.28
C VAL A 572 3.07 -5.75 43.93
N ILE A 573 4.10 -5.85 43.10
CA ILE A 573 4.07 -5.44 41.69
C ILE A 573 4.10 -6.70 40.84
N ARG A 574 3.09 -6.86 39.99
CA ARG A 574 3.01 -7.97 39.03
C ARG A 574 3.52 -7.50 37.68
N VAL A 575 4.42 -8.26 37.09
CA VAL A 575 4.98 -8.00 35.76
C VAL A 575 4.61 -9.16 34.86
N ALA A 576 4.00 -8.87 33.72
CA ALA A 576 3.67 -9.87 32.72
C ALA A 576 4.35 -9.54 31.39
N THR A 577 4.69 -10.57 30.64
CA THR A 577 5.15 -10.45 29.25
C THR A 577 4.12 -11.08 28.31
N ALA A 578 3.99 -10.51 27.10
CA ALA A 578 3.04 -11.00 26.10
C ALA A 578 3.78 -11.70 24.96
N ARG A 579 3.48 -12.99 24.74
CA ARG A 579 4.03 -13.76 23.61
C ARG A 579 3.46 -13.24 22.29
N LEU A 580 4.30 -13.15 21.26
CA LEU A 580 3.85 -12.88 19.91
C LEU A 580 3.17 -14.13 19.33
N PRO A 581 2.11 -13.96 18.51
CA PRO A 581 1.49 -15.08 17.78
C PRO A 581 2.48 -15.88 16.95
N GLU A 582 3.47 -15.21 16.36
CA GLU A 582 4.55 -15.81 15.59
C GLU A 582 5.88 -15.15 16.01
N PRO A 583 6.96 -15.92 16.25
CA PRO A 583 8.28 -15.36 16.50
C PRO A 583 8.78 -14.55 15.28
N VAL A 584 9.42 -13.42 15.53
CA VAL A 584 9.93 -12.51 14.49
C VAL A 584 11.45 -12.47 14.55
N GLN A 585 12.11 -12.46 13.40
CA GLN A 585 13.56 -12.30 13.35
C GLN A 585 13.93 -10.82 13.21
N VAL A 586 14.65 -10.28 14.20
CA VAL A 586 15.16 -8.90 14.18
C VAL A 586 16.70 -8.97 14.20
N GLY A 587 17.33 -8.60 13.09
CA GLY A 587 18.76 -8.84 12.90
C GLY A 587 19.09 -10.33 13.02
N GLY A 588 20.00 -10.69 13.93
CA GLY A 588 20.36 -12.08 14.23
C GLY A 588 19.49 -12.78 15.29
N ARG A 589 18.51 -12.10 15.90
CA ARG A 589 17.73 -12.61 17.04
C ARG A 589 16.32 -13.04 16.64
N VAL A 590 15.89 -14.21 17.10
CA VAL A 590 14.48 -14.63 17.07
C VAL A 590 13.78 -14.11 18.32
N VAL A 591 12.76 -13.29 18.13
CA VAL A 591 11.99 -12.61 19.18
C VAL A 591 10.60 -13.20 19.26
N GLY A 592 10.30 -13.87 20.37
CA GLY A 592 9.03 -14.56 20.62
C GLY A 592 7.99 -13.74 21.40
N HIS A 593 8.34 -12.54 21.88
CA HIS A 593 7.52 -11.73 22.80
C HIS A 593 7.45 -10.27 22.34
N CYS A 594 6.43 -9.54 22.78
CA CYS A 594 6.23 -8.13 22.41
C CYS A 594 7.43 -7.27 22.84
N PHE A 595 7.85 -6.33 22.00
CA PHE A 595 9.03 -5.49 22.23
C PHE A 595 8.87 -4.07 21.68
N ASP A 596 9.64 -3.10 22.20
CA ASP A 596 9.83 -1.77 21.62
C ASP A 596 10.96 -1.84 20.57
N PRO A 597 10.68 -1.58 19.28
CA PRO A 597 11.66 -1.71 18.20
C PRO A 597 12.77 -0.65 18.26
N ARG A 598 12.53 0.51 18.89
CA ARG A 598 13.55 1.54 19.08
C ARG A 598 14.60 1.07 20.08
N VAL A 599 14.15 0.57 21.22
CA VAL A 599 15.02 0.05 22.27
C VAL A 599 15.77 -1.17 21.75
N LEU A 600 15.08 -2.14 21.14
CA LEU A 600 15.72 -3.32 20.57
C LEU A 600 16.76 -2.94 19.50
N THR A 601 16.43 -2.01 18.58
CA THR A 601 17.38 -1.62 17.55
C THR A 601 18.62 -0.97 18.15
N ARG A 602 18.46 -0.03 19.09
CA ARG A 602 19.58 0.73 19.64
C ARG A 602 20.42 -0.10 20.61
N GLU A 603 19.79 -0.95 21.40
CA GLU A 603 20.43 -1.60 22.56
C GLU A 603 20.75 -3.09 22.38
N ASP A 604 20.25 -3.74 21.32
CA ASP A 604 20.67 -5.09 20.90
C ASP A 604 21.65 -5.01 19.70
N ALA A 605 22.41 -3.91 19.62
CA ALA A 605 23.44 -3.68 18.60
C ALA A 605 24.61 -4.68 18.77
N PRO A 606 25.39 -5.00 17.71
CA PRO A 606 26.58 -5.85 17.86
C PRO A 606 27.49 -5.35 18.98
N GLY A 607 27.95 -6.26 19.84
CA GLY A 607 28.74 -5.95 21.03
C GLY A 607 27.92 -5.49 22.25
N SER A 608 26.59 -5.47 22.18
CA SER A 608 25.70 -5.17 23.31
C SER A 608 24.90 -6.40 23.73
N ASP A 609 25.14 -6.88 24.95
CA ASP A 609 24.38 -7.96 25.56
C ASP A 609 24.25 -7.76 27.08
N ARG A 610 23.55 -8.67 27.75
CA ARG A 610 23.31 -8.57 29.20
C ARG A 610 24.58 -8.66 30.07
N HIS A 611 25.73 -8.97 29.49
CA HIS A 611 27.03 -9.07 30.16
C HIS A 611 27.93 -7.86 29.89
N GLY A 612 27.61 -7.03 28.90
CA GLY A 612 28.36 -5.82 28.63
C GLY A 612 27.96 -5.11 27.34
N ASP A 613 28.56 -3.95 27.14
CA ASP A 613 28.32 -3.12 25.96
C ASP A 613 29.65 -2.56 25.45
N THR A 614 30.29 -3.26 24.49
CA THR A 614 31.59 -2.86 23.96
C THR A 614 31.74 -3.07 22.45
N ALA A 615 32.40 -2.12 21.79
CA ALA A 615 32.78 -2.17 20.38
C ALA A 615 34.12 -2.90 20.15
N ALA A 616 34.87 -3.19 21.22
CA ALA A 616 36.18 -3.82 21.14
C ALA A 616 36.09 -5.22 20.53
N GLY A 617 36.95 -5.51 19.54
CA GLY A 617 37.00 -6.80 18.85
C GLY A 617 35.95 -7.00 17.75
N LEU A 618 35.11 -6.01 17.43
CA LEU A 618 34.18 -6.09 16.30
C LEU A 618 34.90 -5.88 14.97
N GLY A 619 34.61 -6.74 13.99
CA GLY A 619 35.06 -6.54 12.61
C GLY A 619 34.33 -5.37 11.92
N PRO A 620 34.83 -4.86 10.77
CA PRO A 620 34.27 -3.67 10.10
C PRO A 620 32.76 -3.74 9.87
N ARG A 621 32.22 -4.87 9.40
CA ARG A 621 30.78 -5.08 9.18
C ARG A 621 29.95 -4.92 10.46
N GLN A 622 30.39 -5.54 11.55
CA GLN A 622 29.69 -5.46 12.84
C GLN A 622 29.79 -4.05 13.44
N LEU A 623 30.93 -3.39 13.24
CA LEU A 623 31.15 -2.01 13.67
C LEU A 623 30.22 -1.04 12.92
N VAL A 624 30.08 -1.16 11.59
CA VAL A 624 29.11 -0.37 10.82
C VAL A 624 27.68 -0.57 11.36
N LEU A 625 27.24 -1.82 11.53
CA LEU A 625 25.90 -2.12 12.06
C LEU A 625 25.71 -1.56 13.47
N ARG A 626 26.71 -1.67 14.35
CA ARG A 626 26.69 -1.08 15.69
C ARG A 626 26.53 0.43 15.61
N THR A 627 27.39 1.11 14.85
CA THR A 627 27.40 2.57 14.74
C THR A 627 26.11 3.12 14.15
N VAL A 628 25.59 2.52 13.07
CA VAL A 628 24.30 2.94 12.48
C VAL A 628 23.16 2.78 13.48
N ARG A 629 23.05 1.62 14.15
CA ARG A 629 21.99 1.35 15.14
C ARG A 629 22.08 2.23 16.38
N ARG A 630 23.30 2.53 16.84
CA ARG A 630 23.58 3.30 18.06
C ARG A 630 23.56 4.81 17.89
N CYS A 631 24.05 5.30 16.76
CA CYS A 631 24.26 6.73 16.53
C CYS A 631 23.27 7.30 15.51
N GLY A 632 22.61 6.45 14.73
CA GLY A 632 21.62 6.87 13.75
C GLY A 632 20.41 7.54 14.40
N LEU A 633 19.81 8.45 13.62
CA LEU A 633 18.48 8.99 13.84
C LEU A 633 17.48 7.84 13.87
N LEU A 634 16.81 7.67 15.00
CA LEU A 634 15.92 6.52 15.24
C LEU A 634 14.47 6.90 15.02
N THR A 635 13.79 6.21 14.12
CA THR A 635 12.36 6.37 13.88
C THR A 635 11.53 5.51 14.85
N LEU A 636 10.22 5.74 14.92
CA LEU A 636 9.32 5.00 15.81
C LEU A 636 9.21 3.50 15.48
N ASP A 637 9.40 3.11 14.21
CA ASP A 637 9.45 1.71 13.77
C ASP A 637 10.81 1.03 14.02
N GLY A 638 11.75 1.73 14.67
CA GLY A 638 13.08 1.22 14.98
C GLY A 638 14.06 1.30 13.82
N HIS A 639 13.76 2.04 12.75
CA HIS A 639 14.72 2.28 11.68
C HIS A 639 15.77 3.30 12.17
N ALA A 640 17.05 2.94 12.10
CA ALA A 640 18.16 3.81 12.48
C ALA A 640 18.88 4.33 11.22
N LEU A 641 18.93 5.64 11.03
CA LEU A 641 19.49 6.31 9.85
C LEU A 641 20.72 7.14 10.23
N LEU A 642 21.86 6.87 9.62
CA LEU A 642 23.09 7.60 9.85
C LEU A 642 23.56 8.28 8.55
N ASP A 643 24.09 9.49 8.66
CA ASP A 643 24.79 10.10 7.52
C ASP A 643 26.02 9.27 7.18
N ARG A 644 26.10 8.82 5.93
CA ARG A 644 27.19 7.98 5.43
C ARG A 644 28.56 8.65 5.64
N SER A 645 28.63 9.97 5.47
CA SER A 645 29.86 10.73 5.66
C SER A 645 30.29 10.85 7.13
N ALA A 646 29.34 10.73 8.07
CA ALA A 646 29.60 10.81 9.51
C ALA A 646 30.01 9.47 10.13
N LEU A 647 29.85 8.35 9.40
CA LEU A 647 30.12 7.00 9.89
C LEU A 647 31.54 6.80 10.46
N PRO A 648 32.64 7.24 9.80
CA PRO A 648 33.98 7.03 10.34
C PRO A 648 34.20 7.76 11.67
N LEU A 649 33.73 9.00 11.77
CA LEU A 649 33.81 9.80 13.00
C LEU A 649 32.95 9.21 14.11
N ALA A 650 31.75 8.72 13.79
CA ALA A 650 30.84 8.09 14.76
C ALA A 650 31.36 6.72 15.26
N ALA A 651 32.10 5.97 14.44
CA ALA A 651 32.64 4.66 14.81
C ALA A 651 33.92 4.75 15.66
N TYR A 652 34.79 5.72 15.39
CA TYR A 652 36.10 5.84 16.04
C TYR A 652 36.22 7.05 16.99
N GLY A 653 35.21 7.91 17.07
CA GLY A 653 35.22 9.15 17.87
C GLY A 653 36.18 10.24 17.38
N ARG A 654 37.01 9.93 16.38
CA ARG A 654 37.97 10.82 15.70
C ARG A 654 38.13 10.37 14.25
N GLU A 655 38.79 11.16 13.42
CA GLU A 655 39.10 10.76 12.04
C GLU A 655 40.06 9.54 12.04
N PRO A 656 39.65 8.39 11.47
CA PRO A 656 40.49 7.19 11.43
C PRO A 656 41.47 7.22 10.25
N ALA A 657 42.40 6.26 10.21
CA ALA A 657 43.31 6.10 9.08
C ALA A 657 42.54 5.79 7.77
N ARG A 658 43.14 6.11 6.62
CA ARG A 658 42.50 5.90 5.30
C ARG A 658 42.11 4.44 5.06
N SER A 659 42.94 3.49 5.50
CA SER A 659 42.68 2.05 5.43
C SER A 659 41.44 1.64 6.23
N GLN A 660 41.26 2.19 7.44
CA GLN A 660 40.09 1.94 8.29
C GLN A 660 38.82 2.58 7.70
N ALA A 661 38.90 3.81 7.19
CA ALA A 661 37.79 4.46 6.52
C ALA A 661 37.36 3.68 5.25
N ALA A 662 38.33 3.19 4.46
CA ALA A 662 38.07 2.36 3.30
C ALA A 662 37.44 1.00 3.69
N ALA A 663 37.89 0.38 4.78
CA ALA A 663 37.30 -0.86 5.29
C ALA A 663 35.85 -0.67 5.75
N LEU A 664 35.51 0.46 6.40
CA LEU A 664 34.12 0.79 6.73
C LEU A 664 33.27 1.02 5.48
N GLU A 665 33.80 1.71 4.47
CA GLU A 665 33.08 1.97 3.22
C GLU A 665 32.86 0.68 2.42
N SER A 666 33.84 -0.22 2.36
CA SER A 666 33.68 -1.57 1.78
C SER A 666 32.58 -2.35 2.52
N ALA A 667 32.61 -2.34 3.85
CA ALA A 667 31.59 -2.99 4.67
C ALA A 667 30.20 -2.39 4.45
N VAL A 668 30.07 -1.06 4.25
CA VAL A 668 28.79 -0.43 3.89
C VAL A 668 28.30 -0.95 2.55
N LEU A 669 29.16 -1.03 1.53
CA LEU A 669 28.77 -1.53 0.22
C LEU A 669 28.33 -3.00 0.27
N GLU A 670 29.04 -3.85 1.00
CA GLU A 670 28.64 -5.24 1.23
C GLU A 670 27.28 -5.34 1.94
N LEU A 671 27.08 -4.59 3.03
CA LEU A 671 25.83 -4.60 3.78
C LEU A 671 24.65 -4.04 2.98
N LEU A 672 24.88 -3.08 2.08
CA LEU A 672 23.88 -2.59 1.13
C LEU A 672 23.54 -3.66 0.08
N ALA A 673 24.55 -4.35 -0.46
CA ALA A 673 24.35 -5.43 -1.43
C ALA A 673 23.56 -6.61 -0.83
N GLU A 674 23.86 -6.96 0.42
CA GLU A 674 23.15 -7.99 1.18
C GLU A 674 21.80 -7.52 1.75
N ARG A 675 21.45 -6.24 1.56
CA ARG A 675 20.21 -5.61 2.08
C ARG A 675 20.07 -5.64 3.60
N LEU A 676 21.20 -5.68 4.32
CA LEU A 676 21.27 -5.48 5.77
C LEU A 676 21.28 -3.98 6.14
N LEU A 677 21.68 -3.13 5.19
CA LEU A 677 21.47 -1.68 5.21
C LEU A 677 20.66 -1.24 3.98
N GLU A 678 19.99 -0.10 4.09
CA GLU A 678 19.30 0.57 2.99
C GLU A 678 19.89 1.96 2.71
N PRO A 679 20.02 2.38 1.44
CA PRO A 679 20.38 3.74 1.12
C PRO A 679 19.15 4.65 1.26
N ALA A 680 19.32 5.83 1.82
CA ALA A 680 18.28 6.84 1.95
C ALA A 680 18.83 8.24 1.66
N LEU A 681 17.93 9.19 1.39
CA LEU A 681 18.28 10.61 1.25
C LEU A 681 17.69 11.38 2.42
N GLY A 682 18.54 12.16 3.08
CA GLY A 682 18.16 13.09 4.13
C GLY A 682 18.50 14.51 3.74
N SER A 683 18.19 15.46 4.62
CA SER A 683 18.72 16.82 4.55
C SER A 683 19.48 17.15 5.81
N ARG A 684 20.20 18.26 5.81
CA ARG A 684 20.95 18.74 6.97
C ARG A 684 20.56 20.18 7.25
N ASP A 685 20.16 20.48 8.48
CA ASP A 685 19.83 21.85 8.85
C ASP A 685 21.07 22.72 9.03
N ALA A 686 20.86 24.01 9.31
CA ALA A 686 21.91 24.99 9.53
C ALA A 686 22.82 24.67 10.74
N TRP A 687 22.39 23.79 11.65
CA TRP A 687 23.17 23.34 12.82
C TRP A 687 23.90 22.01 12.55
N GLY A 688 23.81 21.49 11.34
CA GLY A 688 24.49 20.27 10.93
C GLY A 688 23.75 19.00 11.33
N GLN A 689 22.51 19.10 11.82
CA GLN A 689 21.73 17.95 12.28
C GLN A 689 20.99 17.29 11.10
N PRO A 690 21.08 15.96 10.95
CA PRO A 690 20.44 15.26 9.84
C PRO A 690 18.93 15.12 10.07
N HIS A 691 18.15 15.34 9.00
CA HIS A 691 16.70 15.17 8.94
C HIS A 691 16.34 14.10 7.90
N PHE A 692 15.32 13.30 8.21
CA PHE A 692 14.73 12.34 7.28
C PHE A 692 13.20 12.37 7.41
N PRO A 693 12.44 12.49 6.30
CA PRO A 693 12.91 12.68 4.91
C PRO A 693 13.51 14.09 4.67
N VAL A 694 14.05 14.30 3.46
CA VAL A 694 14.59 15.60 2.98
C VAL A 694 13.58 16.73 3.21
N ARG A 695 14.01 17.83 3.84
CA ARG A 695 13.22 19.06 4.01
C ARG A 695 13.52 20.08 2.92
N GLY A 696 12.50 20.86 2.54
CA GLY A 696 12.66 21.93 1.55
C GLY A 696 13.58 23.05 2.06
N GLY A 697 14.56 23.44 1.24
CA GLY A 697 15.52 24.51 1.56
C GLY A 697 16.79 24.07 2.29
N GLU A 698 16.92 22.79 2.65
CA GLU A 698 18.11 22.22 3.31
C GLU A 698 18.97 21.42 2.31
N PRO A 699 20.32 21.41 2.43
CA PRO A 699 21.19 20.59 1.59
C PRO A 699 20.93 19.09 1.80
N THR A 700 20.80 18.36 0.68
CA THR A 700 20.60 16.91 0.67
C THR A 700 21.87 16.16 1.05
N ILE A 701 21.74 15.11 1.86
CA ILE A 701 22.81 14.23 2.33
C ILE A 701 22.46 12.76 2.08
N ALA A 702 23.49 11.93 1.87
CA ALA A 702 23.33 10.49 1.73
C ALA A 702 23.27 9.83 3.11
N LEU A 703 22.21 9.08 3.36
CA LEU A 703 22.01 8.31 4.59
C LEU A 703 22.16 6.82 4.32
N ILE A 704 22.65 6.09 5.33
CA ILE A 704 22.62 4.64 5.41
C ILE A 704 21.72 4.22 6.58
N GLY A 705 20.78 3.32 6.31
CA GLY A 705 19.73 2.93 7.23
C GLY A 705 19.81 1.48 7.65
N PHE A 706 19.69 1.19 8.94
CA PHE A 706 19.39 -0.16 9.43
C PHE A 706 17.90 -0.28 9.68
N ARG A 707 17.21 -1.07 8.87
CA ARG A 707 15.79 -1.37 9.06
C ARG A 707 15.65 -2.75 9.73
N PRO A 708 15.07 -2.85 10.94
CA PRO A 708 14.75 -4.14 11.51
C PRO A 708 13.73 -4.87 10.62
N THR A 709 14.03 -6.11 10.24
CA THR A 709 13.15 -6.93 9.41
C THR A 709 11.82 -7.13 10.16
N ARG A 710 10.75 -6.51 9.64
CA ARG A 710 9.36 -6.48 10.18
C ARG A 710 9.19 -5.75 11.52
N PRO A 711 8.83 -4.45 11.51
CA PRO A 711 8.22 -3.82 12.67
C PRO A 711 6.80 -4.36 12.85
N ARG A 712 6.49 -4.96 14.00
CA ARG A 712 5.11 -5.19 14.40
C ARG A 712 4.62 -4.01 15.25
N VAL A 713 3.38 -3.64 14.95
CA VAL A 713 2.59 -2.61 15.59
C VAL A 713 2.08 -3.06 16.95
N ILE A 714 2.11 -2.11 17.90
CA ILE A 714 1.41 -2.19 19.18
C ILE A 714 -0.08 -2.30 18.86
N ARG A 715 -0.63 -3.53 18.90
CA ARG A 715 -2.08 -3.68 19.05
C ARG A 715 -2.46 -3.27 20.48
N PRO A 716 -3.60 -2.60 20.69
CA PRO A 716 -4.33 -2.73 21.94
C PRO A 716 -4.79 -4.19 22.02
N TRP A 717 -4.20 -4.98 22.93
CA TRP A 717 -4.66 -6.36 23.14
C TRP A 717 -5.86 -6.35 24.08
N GLY A 718 -7.02 -6.68 23.51
CA GLY A 718 -8.14 -7.32 24.20
C GLY A 718 -8.60 -8.48 23.33
N GLY A 719 -8.36 -9.72 23.77
CA GLY A 719 -8.66 -10.91 23.00
C GLY A 719 -7.98 -12.16 23.54
N THR A 720 -8.33 -12.55 24.77
CA THR A 720 -8.24 -13.95 25.20
C THR A 720 -9.66 -14.50 25.21
N GLU A 721 -10.00 -15.34 24.25
CA GLU A 721 -11.00 -16.38 24.46
C GLU A 721 -10.30 -17.60 25.03
N PRO A 722 -10.86 -18.20 26.09
CA PRO A 722 -11.05 -19.62 26.15
C PRO A 722 -12.55 -19.94 26.15
N ASP A 723 -12.92 -20.91 25.32
CA ASP A 723 -14.15 -21.70 25.33
C ASP A 723 -15.52 -21.01 25.45
N GLY A 724 -16.30 -21.16 24.36
CA GLY A 724 -17.67 -21.65 24.44
C GLY A 724 -18.69 -20.80 25.21
N GLY A 725 -19.17 -19.72 24.60
CA GLY A 725 -20.41 -19.07 25.03
C GLY A 725 -20.69 -17.80 24.25
N GLY A 726 -21.67 -17.84 23.35
CA GLY A 726 -22.00 -16.74 22.44
C GLY A 726 -22.18 -15.40 23.18
N LEU A 727 -21.31 -14.45 22.85
CA LEU A 727 -21.46 -13.04 23.22
C LEU A 727 -21.56 -12.18 21.95
N LEU A 728 -22.60 -11.36 21.95
CA LEU A 728 -23.06 -10.52 20.86
C LEU A 728 -21.98 -9.52 20.37
N GLY A 729 -21.57 -9.68 19.10
CA GLY A 729 -21.49 -8.61 18.10
C GLY A 729 -20.77 -7.31 18.49
N ILE A 730 -19.58 -7.36 19.07
CA ILE A 730 -18.73 -6.19 19.29
C ILE A 730 -18.08 -5.78 17.96
N ARG A 731 -18.43 -4.62 17.39
CA ARG A 731 -17.84 -4.10 16.14
C ARG A 731 -16.82 -3.00 16.45
N PHE A 732 -15.54 -3.27 16.17
CA PHE A 732 -14.47 -2.29 16.22
C PHE A 732 -14.61 -1.29 15.06
N VAL A 733 -14.53 0.00 15.36
CA VAL A 733 -14.53 1.08 14.36
C VAL A 733 -13.13 1.72 14.36
N PRO A 734 -12.36 1.63 13.27
CA PRO A 734 -11.04 2.24 13.19
C PRO A 734 -11.13 3.76 13.18
N GLY A 735 -10.05 4.41 13.61
CA GLY A 735 -9.90 5.85 13.48
C GLY A 735 -9.97 6.27 12.01
N HIS A 736 -10.80 7.27 11.70
CA HIS A 736 -11.06 7.69 10.31
C HIS A 736 -11.35 9.19 10.20
N LEU A 737 -11.12 9.73 9.01
CA LEU A 737 -11.50 11.10 8.67
C LEU A 737 -12.95 11.16 8.21
N ARG A 738 -13.66 12.20 8.65
CA ARG A 738 -15.03 12.49 8.25
C ARG A 738 -15.12 13.92 7.73
N ARG A 739 -15.83 14.13 6.62
CA ARG A 739 -16.08 15.46 6.08
C ARG A 739 -17.10 16.19 6.94
N LEU A 740 -16.85 17.47 7.22
CA LEU A 740 -17.77 18.34 7.94
C LEU A 740 -18.74 19.01 6.97
N VAL A 741 -19.95 19.27 7.45
CA VAL A 741 -20.91 20.14 6.76
C VAL A 741 -20.29 21.54 6.63
N PRO A 742 -20.48 22.25 5.49
CA PRO A 742 -19.98 23.61 5.31
C PRO A 742 -20.29 24.53 6.49
N GLY A 743 -19.30 25.32 6.91
CA GLY A 743 -19.42 26.25 8.04
C GLY A 743 -19.21 25.64 9.43
N ARG A 744 -18.92 24.34 9.54
CA ARG A 744 -18.48 23.69 10.78
C ARG A 744 -16.96 23.56 10.81
N SER A 745 -16.39 23.61 12.03
CA SER A 745 -14.96 23.42 12.26
C SER A 745 -14.72 22.32 13.28
N PRO A 746 -13.62 21.56 13.17
CA PRO A 746 -13.24 20.55 14.16
C PRO A 746 -12.86 21.21 15.48
N SER A 747 -13.11 20.53 16.60
CA SER A 747 -12.64 20.96 17.91
C SER A 747 -11.14 20.73 18.08
N ASP A 748 -10.49 21.47 18.98
CA ASP A 748 -9.06 21.28 19.29
C ASP A 748 -8.75 19.87 19.80
N VAL A 749 -9.71 19.23 20.47
CA VAL A 749 -9.62 17.83 20.89
C VAL A 749 -9.50 16.90 19.68
N GLN A 750 -10.29 17.12 18.62
CA GLN A 750 -10.21 16.30 17.42
C GLN A 750 -8.95 16.58 16.60
N ARG A 751 -8.47 17.83 16.60
CA ARG A 751 -7.16 18.18 16.01
C ARG A 751 -6.02 17.47 16.73
N ALA A 752 -6.03 17.50 18.07
CA ALA A 752 -5.03 16.79 18.89
C ALA A 752 -5.10 15.27 18.69
N ALA A 753 -6.30 14.69 18.66
CA ALA A 753 -6.51 13.27 18.38
C ALA A 753 -5.99 12.86 16.99
N PHE A 754 -6.15 13.72 15.99
CA PHE A 754 -5.60 13.49 14.66
C PHE A 754 -4.06 13.54 14.64
N ARG A 755 -3.44 14.49 15.36
CA ARG A 755 -1.98 14.52 15.51
C ARG A 755 -1.44 13.27 16.18
N GLU A 756 -2.10 12.80 17.24
CA GLU A 756 -1.78 11.53 17.91
C GLU A 756 -1.93 10.34 16.95
N TYR A 757 -3.02 10.32 16.17
CA TYR A 757 -3.23 9.31 15.13
C TYR A 757 -2.10 9.28 14.11
N CYS A 758 -1.68 10.44 13.61
CA CYS A 758 -0.54 10.55 12.69
C CYS A 758 0.76 10.02 13.31
N ARG A 759 1.03 10.35 14.59
CA ARG A 759 2.18 9.84 15.33
C ARG A 759 2.17 8.32 15.42
N ARG A 760 1.02 7.72 15.73
CA ARG A 760 0.85 6.25 15.80
C ARG A 760 1.05 5.55 14.46
N LEU A 761 0.74 6.22 13.35
CA LEU A 761 1.04 5.75 11.99
C LEU A 761 2.52 5.91 11.60
N GLY A 762 3.39 6.35 12.51
CA GLY A 762 4.81 6.57 12.25
C GLY A 762 5.08 7.87 11.47
N LYS A 763 4.14 8.82 11.47
CA LYS A 763 4.34 10.15 10.87
C LYS A 763 4.86 11.13 11.91
N ALA A 764 5.83 11.97 11.52
CA ALA A 764 6.42 12.99 12.39
C ALA A 764 5.41 14.09 12.78
N ASP A 765 5.75 14.90 13.78
CA ASP A 765 4.96 16.08 14.14
C ASP A 765 4.94 17.11 12.99
N GLY A 766 3.76 17.66 12.68
CA GLY A 766 3.54 18.60 11.56
C GLY A 766 2.32 18.29 10.70
N TRP A 767 1.70 17.12 10.87
CA TRP A 767 0.42 16.82 10.23
C TRP A 767 -0.72 17.48 11.00
N GLU A 768 -1.43 18.39 10.35
CA GLU A 768 -2.61 19.05 10.87
C GLU A 768 -3.85 18.54 10.15
N LEU A 769 -5.00 18.59 10.84
CA LEU A 769 -6.25 18.15 10.27
C LEU A 769 -6.66 19.05 9.09
N PRO A 770 -6.97 18.49 7.90
CA PRO A 770 -7.33 19.30 6.73
C PRO A 770 -8.58 20.15 6.95
N ASP A 771 -8.62 21.31 6.30
CA ASP A 771 -9.80 22.19 6.38
C ASP A 771 -11.06 21.48 5.86
N GLY A 772 -12.17 21.65 6.58
CA GLY A 772 -13.44 21.01 6.25
C GLY A 772 -13.57 19.55 6.71
N TYR A 773 -12.62 19.04 7.49
CA TYR A 773 -12.66 17.68 8.02
C TYR A 773 -12.75 17.64 9.56
N THR A 774 -13.09 16.47 10.11
CA THR A 774 -12.91 16.11 11.51
C THR A 774 -12.36 14.70 11.60
N PHE A 775 -11.71 14.39 12.71
CA PHE A 775 -11.27 13.03 13.01
C PHE A 775 -12.34 12.33 13.86
N VAL A 776 -12.50 11.03 13.66
CA VAL A 776 -13.32 10.16 14.50
C VAL A 776 -12.37 9.16 15.13
N THR A 777 -12.22 9.24 16.46
CA THR A 777 -11.36 8.34 17.21
C THR A 777 -11.88 6.91 17.17
N GLU A 778 -10.95 5.96 17.21
CA GLU A 778 -11.29 4.55 17.29
C GLU A 778 -12.18 4.27 18.51
N HIS A 779 -13.17 3.41 18.32
CA HIS A 779 -14.06 3.01 19.40
C HIS A 779 -14.72 1.68 19.09
N THR A 780 -15.20 1.05 20.15
CA THR A 780 -15.87 -0.23 20.07
C THR A 780 -17.37 0.00 20.21
N ARG A 781 -18.16 -0.44 19.23
CA ARG A 781 -19.61 -0.31 19.27
C ARG A 781 -20.25 -1.63 19.74
N GLY A 782 -20.87 -1.59 20.91
CA GLY A 782 -21.81 -2.62 21.37
C GLY A 782 -23.13 -2.50 20.59
N ARG A 783 -23.82 -3.61 20.39
CA ARG A 783 -25.11 -3.65 19.70
C ARG A 783 -26.24 -3.16 20.59
#